data_AF-A0A495B386-F1
#
_entry.id   AF-A0A495B386-F1
#
_cell.length_a   1.000
_cell.length_b   1.000
_cell.length_c   1.000
_cell.angle_alpha   90.00
_cell.angle_beta   90.00
_cell.angle_gamma   90.00
#
_symmetry.space_group_name_H-M   'P 1'
#
loop_
_entity.id
_entity.type
_entity.pdbx_description
1 polymer ?
#
loop_
_entity_poly.entity_id
_entity_poly.type
_entity_poly.pdbx_seq_one_letter_code
_entity_poly.pdbx_strand_id
1 'polypeptide(L)'
;MSPNGLGKLHKASGIHTSAICRTAGFKQPLFRFFALLFSTLFLLLTTNPAAAAAPVGIQNTLEGCRNNGDITLPNGSGQFVCPDDVYTSGNLGKGWNELDLVPYRLTVDAGNSAPATQTYTIAVVVDHEDAGKPGYDVLSTLTKNVALSSGTCSITNISAQMVLEPGIGGTDKSLYRLVTISQDKNSTCVFDYYARLALGSHLYPGSSLHANLANEAFGTAGIGARDVSIPVKEILPQELRKDMTASQDTDYSWNITKQANPTDVSFGNVCAEGFDDQLPVEITIQWTRSAAINGMITVTTNVYAKNPASRTITVSVSDKIYKGLTPTTQVGSTANSGEVDVAAKTEVLVLTNQQTLPASDGDQGAFNDVATATYIDKATGIAVPGNTTATASAAISTGTTTNATAVITDTESITGNFLQFSVDSLGGSVAGSFNPAYVLGTKTVGPVNWTSGEQSSSGSVVFMKTIHLNGQKITSGTLTDTATLTPKDGSPQVSGPVNVAIVSSSAAELKIDKSIDAESMSFLAAGEKYVIRFTITRLGDATYQDSKELVFNFGDSGATKSVSLTGLVPDTYQVVEETVFVNAANVEAIGVLADATSNSRSVDLTVTDSTPICLGTAVFANKRAFGPATAEVQKVTDPVLQSGDADFKWSFTLTGPGAGTGVLAEADAGGGAVAFEAGGQPFSLSEGVYTVTETLKSGWDLNSVNSDPAATTCSFTVNYPADAGKVFSCLFKNTKRAEVQVIKTFNGAPITGSEVFTFSLRTGASAAADGTILQTLQANAGNGGTITFDKVVPGDYQLCEQGILAGWTTSLSSMPGAFSPPNGGDNSTTCVGFSAAAGQSVSFTIDNVPPPGGQAHTIGYWKNWASCKQSGGKQAPVLDQTMALAEPTGIQVNSFYLHGDVANPDVAPDCSKAVSLLNKSTFSGTKKASDPLFNMAAQLVAAELNYAAGATTCAKVSEAIVAANALLTKYQFTGYGYTGKVSATDASLARSLATRLDNYNNNLPSACL
;
A
#
# COMPACT_ATOMS: atom_id res chain seq x y z
N MET A 1 -22.98 11.13 13.60
CA MET A 1 -24.07 11.44 12.66
C MET A 1 -24.55 10.12 12.05
N SER A 2 -25.80 9.74 12.29
CA SER A 2 -26.51 8.72 11.51
C SER A 2 -27.02 9.37 10.21
N PRO A 3 -27.26 8.62 9.12
CA PRO A 3 -28.57 7.99 8.88
C PRO A 3 -28.42 6.51 8.38
N ASN A 4 -29.15 5.48 8.85
CA ASN A 4 -30.59 5.17 8.75
C ASN A 4 -31.14 5.28 7.30
N GLY A 5 -31.78 4.28 6.67
CA GLY A 5 -32.17 2.93 7.07
C GLY A 5 -33.19 2.34 6.06
N LEU A 6 -33.64 1.12 6.38
CA LEU A 6 -34.92 0.48 6.02
C LEU A 6 -35.11 0.02 4.54
N GLY A 7 -35.70 -1.14 4.24
CA GLY A 7 -36.34 -2.15 5.07
C GLY A 7 -37.02 -3.24 4.21
N LYS A 8 -36.86 -4.49 4.65
CA LYS A 8 -37.78 -5.64 4.58
C LYS A 8 -39.25 -5.36 4.19
N LEU A 9 -39.87 -6.22 3.35
CA LEU A 9 -40.89 -7.24 3.75
C LEU A 9 -41.79 -7.74 2.58
N HIS A 10 -42.25 -9.00 2.79
CA HIS A 10 -43.57 -9.59 2.50
C HIS A 10 -43.79 -10.59 1.33
N LYS A 11 -44.12 -11.81 1.79
CA LYS A 11 -44.98 -12.85 1.20
C LYS A 11 -46.39 -12.35 0.86
N ALA A 12 -47.00 -12.93 -0.17
CA ALA A 12 -48.37 -13.49 -0.26
C ALA A 12 -48.66 -13.86 -1.74
N SER A 13 -48.93 -15.11 -2.11
CA SER A 13 -50.21 -15.85 -2.12
C SER A 13 -50.97 -15.78 -3.46
N GLY A 14 -51.17 -16.93 -4.11
CA GLY A 14 -52.54 -17.39 -4.38
C GLY A 14 -53.03 -17.71 -5.81
N ILE A 15 -53.30 -19.02 -6.01
CA ILE A 15 -54.53 -19.68 -6.54
C ILE A 15 -54.84 -19.77 -8.07
N HIS A 16 -55.31 -20.98 -8.43
CA HIS A 16 -56.13 -21.46 -9.59
C HIS A 16 -55.35 -22.06 -10.79
N THR A 17 -55.65 -23.25 -11.33
CA THR A 17 -56.91 -24.02 -11.37
C THR A 17 -56.70 -25.53 -11.64
N SER A 18 -57.61 -26.30 -11.04
CA SER A 18 -58.02 -27.71 -11.13
C SER A 18 -58.09 -28.38 -12.52
N ALA A 19 -57.86 -29.69 -12.55
CA ALA A 19 -58.79 -30.64 -13.20
C ALA A 19 -58.73 -32.04 -12.52
N ILE A 20 -59.89 -32.47 -12.02
CA ILE A 20 -60.26 -33.82 -11.59
C ILE A 20 -61.20 -34.37 -12.66
N CYS A 21 -61.04 -35.63 -13.11
CA CYS A 21 -62.14 -36.50 -13.57
C CYS A 21 -61.64 -37.95 -13.76
N ARG A 22 -62.16 -38.92 -12.97
CA ARG A 22 -63.32 -39.80 -13.24
C ARG A 22 -63.01 -40.96 -14.20
N THR A 23 -62.77 -42.16 -13.66
CA THR A 23 -63.75 -43.27 -13.48
C THR A 23 -64.30 -43.89 -14.77
N ALA A 24 -63.91 -45.15 -15.02
CA ALA A 24 -64.72 -46.25 -15.55
C ALA A 24 -63.98 -47.55 -15.16
N GLY A 25 -64.49 -48.51 -14.39
CA GLY A 25 -65.85 -48.78 -13.94
C GLY A 25 -66.58 -49.63 -14.96
N PHE A 26 -66.23 -50.92 -15.13
CA PHE A 26 -67.12 -51.88 -15.81
C PHE A 26 -66.96 -53.32 -15.28
N LYS A 27 -68.04 -53.75 -14.58
CA LYS A 27 -68.70 -55.06 -14.58
C LYS A 27 -68.01 -56.32 -13.99
N GLN A 28 -68.40 -56.60 -12.74
CA GLN A 28 -68.95 -57.88 -12.25
C GLN A 28 -69.95 -58.53 -13.26
N PRO A 29 -70.29 -59.84 -13.19
CA PRO A 29 -70.75 -60.48 -11.96
C PRO A 29 -70.55 -62.00 -11.74
N LEU A 30 -70.75 -62.36 -10.47
CA LEU A 30 -71.42 -63.53 -9.87
C LEU A 30 -71.58 -64.82 -10.72
N PHE A 31 -71.32 -65.97 -10.09
CA PHE A 31 -72.40 -66.94 -9.82
C PHE A 31 -72.05 -67.85 -8.62
N ARG A 32 -72.86 -67.71 -7.56
CA ARG A 32 -73.14 -68.71 -6.52
C ARG A 32 -74.65 -68.98 -6.62
N PHE A 33 -75.06 -70.22 -6.34
CA PHE A 33 -76.44 -70.69 -6.06
C PHE A 33 -77.45 -70.84 -7.21
N PHE A 34 -77.83 -72.10 -7.50
CA PHE A 34 -79.18 -72.73 -7.61
C PHE A 34 -78.94 -74.17 -8.14
N ALA A 35 -79.66 -75.25 -7.83
CA ALA A 35 -80.94 -75.43 -7.17
C ALA A 35 -81.05 -76.88 -6.66
N LEU A 36 -81.71 -77.01 -5.50
CA LEU A 36 -82.40 -78.20 -5.03
C LEU A 36 -83.71 -78.38 -5.83
N LEU A 37 -84.28 -79.60 -5.79
CA LEU A 37 -85.69 -79.97 -6.04
C LEU A 37 -86.20 -80.00 -7.51
N PHE A 38 -86.39 -81.22 -8.03
CA PHE A 38 -87.74 -81.66 -8.39
C PHE A 38 -87.92 -83.15 -8.03
N SER A 39 -88.78 -83.32 -7.04
CA SER A 39 -89.46 -84.55 -6.67
C SER A 39 -90.60 -84.83 -7.66
N THR A 40 -91.17 -86.03 -7.56
CA THR A 40 -92.49 -86.46 -8.04
C THR A 40 -92.59 -87.13 -9.43
N LEU A 41 -92.65 -88.46 -9.34
CA LEU A 41 -93.82 -89.26 -9.73
C LEU A 41 -94.11 -89.34 -11.24
N PHE A 42 -93.49 -90.32 -11.90
CA PHE A 42 -94.16 -91.07 -12.96
C PHE A 42 -94.16 -92.56 -12.61
N LEU A 43 -95.27 -92.98 -12.03
CA LEU A 43 -95.70 -94.36 -11.96
C LEU A 43 -96.17 -94.77 -13.37
N LEU A 44 -95.76 -95.96 -13.82
CA LEU A 44 -96.32 -96.75 -14.92
C LEU A 44 -96.07 -96.27 -16.36
N LEU A 45 -95.09 -96.92 -17.01
CA LEU A 45 -95.36 -98.05 -17.90
C LEU A 45 -94.05 -98.78 -18.20
N THR A 46 -93.93 -99.95 -17.59
CA THR A 46 -92.95 -100.98 -17.90
C THR A 46 -93.03 -101.35 -19.38
N THR A 47 -91.94 -101.16 -20.12
CA THR A 47 -91.51 -102.20 -21.06
C THR A 47 -90.25 -102.78 -20.46
N ASN A 48 -90.41 -103.89 -19.71
CA ASN A 48 -89.29 -104.69 -19.23
C ASN A 48 -88.36 -104.97 -20.42
N PRO A 49 -87.09 -104.50 -20.44
CA PRO A 49 -86.10 -105.25 -21.16
C PRO A 49 -85.99 -106.57 -20.38
N ALA A 50 -86.24 -107.67 -21.07
CA ALA A 50 -86.24 -109.01 -20.50
C ALA A 50 -85.06 -109.16 -19.53
N ALA A 51 -85.35 -109.54 -18.29
CA ALA A 51 -84.32 -109.88 -17.32
C ALA A 51 -83.40 -110.93 -17.97
N ALA A 52 -82.11 -110.60 -18.07
CA ALA A 52 -81.12 -111.54 -18.54
C ALA A 52 -81.14 -112.75 -17.60
N ALA A 53 -81.29 -113.95 -18.15
CA ALA A 53 -81.36 -115.15 -17.32
C ALA A 53 -79.98 -115.46 -16.73
N ALA A 54 -79.94 -116.16 -15.59
CA ALA A 54 -78.69 -116.67 -15.07
C ALA A 54 -78.01 -117.56 -16.14
N PRO A 55 -76.67 -117.47 -16.31
CA PRO A 55 -75.97 -118.23 -17.35
C PRO A 55 -76.17 -119.74 -17.13
N VAL A 56 -76.55 -120.47 -18.18
CA VAL A 56 -76.78 -121.92 -18.13
C VAL A 56 -75.76 -122.62 -19.02
N GLY A 57 -75.00 -123.57 -18.46
CA GLY A 57 -74.03 -124.36 -19.22
C GLY A 57 -72.78 -123.57 -19.67
N ILE A 58 -72.46 -122.47 -18.99
CA ILE A 58 -71.31 -121.61 -19.26
C ILE A 58 -70.13 -121.98 -18.35
N GLN A 59 -68.91 -122.02 -18.90
CA GLN A 59 -67.65 -122.09 -18.15
C GLN A 59 -66.85 -120.79 -18.36
N ASN A 60 -66.39 -120.18 -17.27
CA ASN A 60 -65.60 -118.94 -17.31
C ASN A 60 -64.15 -119.17 -16.88
N THR A 61 -63.24 -118.51 -17.59
CA THR A 61 -61.81 -118.41 -17.29
C THR A 61 -61.42 -116.94 -17.29
N LEU A 62 -60.87 -116.47 -16.15
CA LEU A 62 -60.30 -115.13 -16.03
C LEU A 62 -58.78 -115.26 -15.96
N GLU A 63 -58.10 -114.51 -16.81
CA GLU A 63 -56.64 -114.49 -16.92
C GLU A 63 -56.14 -113.05 -16.92
N GLY A 64 -54.92 -112.85 -16.44
CA GLY A 64 -54.21 -111.59 -16.59
C GLY A 64 -52.90 -111.80 -17.34
N CYS A 65 -52.35 -110.73 -17.89
CA CYS A 65 -51.06 -110.78 -18.55
C CYS A 65 -49.92 -110.85 -17.54
N ARG A 66 -49.15 -111.94 -17.58
CA ARG A 66 -47.93 -112.06 -16.79
C ARG A 66 -46.82 -111.19 -17.38
N ASN A 67 -46.29 -110.27 -16.58
CA ASN A 67 -45.18 -109.42 -16.94
C ASN A 67 -44.03 -109.59 -15.94
N ASN A 68 -42.87 -110.04 -16.43
CA ASN A 68 -41.63 -110.16 -15.66
C ASN A 68 -40.58 -109.09 -16.05
N GLY A 69 -40.99 -108.09 -16.82
CA GLY A 69 -40.12 -106.99 -17.29
C GLY A 69 -39.94 -106.93 -18.80
N ASP A 70 -40.38 -107.94 -19.55
CA ASP A 70 -40.15 -108.02 -21.00
C ASP A 70 -41.38 -107.62 -21.85
N ILE A 71 -42.52 -107.35 -21.20
CA ILE A 71 -43.74 -106.94 -21.90
C ILE A 71 -43.60 -105.50 -22.39
N THR A 72 -43.88 -105.31 -23.68
CA THR A 72 -43.94 -103.99 -24.32
C THR A 72 -45.38 -103.70 -24.71
N LEU A 73 -45.95 -102.62 -24.17
CA LEU A 73 -47.30 -102.16 -24.49
C LEU A 73 -47.32 -100.65 -24.79
N PRO A 74 -48.23 -100.18 -25.67
CA PRO A 74 -49.18 -100.95 -26.45
C PRO A 74 -48.49 -101.88 -27.47
N ASN A 75 -49.17 -102.96 -27.86
CA ASN A 75 -48.65 -103.88 -28.87
C ASN A 75 -48.49 -103.17 -30.24
N GLY A 76 -47.94 -103.86 -31.25
CA GLY A 76 -47.71 -103.28 -32.57
C GLY A 76 -48.97 -102.73 -33.29
N SER A 77 -50.17 -103.02 -32.79
CA SER A 77 -51.45 -102.50 -33.29
C SER A 77 -52.02 -101.37 -32.42
N GLY A 78 -51.27 -100.85 -31.45
CA GLY A 78 -51.73 -99.80 -30.54
C GLY A 78 -52.66 -100.28 -29.43
N GLN A 79 -52.82 -101.60 -29.23
CA GLN A 79 -53.73 -102.17 -28.24
C GLN A 79 -52.98 -102.57 -26.96
N PHE A 80 -53.65 -102.43 -25.81
CA PHE A 80 -53.14 -102.90 -24.51
C PHE A 80 -53.55 -104.35 -24.27
N VAL A 81 -53.04 -105.23 -25.14
CA VAL A 81 -53.29 -106.68 -25.14
C VAL A 81 -51.94 -107.37 -25.30
N CYS A 82 -51.65 -108.31 -24.40
CA CYS A 82 -50.41 -109.08 -24.43
C CYS A 82 -50.41 -110.22 -25.46
N PRO A 83 -49.24 -110.80 -25.79
CA PRO A 83 -49.17 -112.08 -26.49
C PRO A 83 -50.04 -113.16 -25.81
N ASP A 84 -50.65 -114.04 -26.61
CA ASP A 84 -51.65 -114.98 -26.09
C ASP A 84 -51.07 -116.00 -25.09
N ASP A 85 -49.80 -116.36 -25.22
CA ASP A 85 -49.10 -117.35 -24.41
C ASP A 85 -48.70 -116.86 -23.00
N VAL A 86 -48.79 -115.55 -22.74
CA VAL A 86 -48.46 -114.96 -21.43
C VAL A 86 -49.68 -114.69 -20.54
N TYR A 87 -50.89 -114.92 -21.04
CA TYR A 87 -52.09 -114.89 -20.19
C TYR A 87 -52.09 -116.09 -19.23
N THR A 88 -52.41 -115.82 -17.97
CA THR A 88 -52.39 -116.83 -16.92
C THR A 88 -53.49 -116.57 -15.89
N SER A 89 -54.04 -117.64 -15.32
CA SER A 89 -54.99 -117.59 -14.20
C SER A 89 -54.30 -117.47 -12.82
N GLY A 90 -53.01 -117.14 -12.78
CA GLY A 90 -52.21 -117.05 -11.57
C GLY A 90 -51.65 -115.65 -11.32
N ASN A 91 -50.55 -115.56 -10.57
CA ASN A 91 -49.86 -114.29 -10.31
C ASN A 91 -49.27 -113.70 -11.61
N LEU A 92 -49.44 -112.37 -11.76
CA LEU A 92 -49.08 -111.63 -12.97
C LEU A 92 -47.62 -111.14 -13.01
N GLY A 93 -46.79 -111.52 -12.04
CA GLY A 93 -45.37 -111.16 -12.02
C GLY A 93 -45.10 -109.77 -11.47
N LYS A 94 -43.83 -109.34 -11.59
CA LYS A 94 -43.26 -108.14 -10.94
C LYS A 94 -42.99 -106.98 -11.90
N GLY A 95 -43.38 -107.10 -13.15
CA GLY A 95 -43.07 -106.12 -14.21
C GLY A 95 -44.07 -104.98 -14.34
N TRP A 96 -45.15 -104.97 -13.56
CA TRP A 96 -46.19 -103.94 -13.59
C TRP A 96 -45.92 -102.85 -12.55
N ASN A 97 -45.83 -101.60 -13.01
CA ASN A 97 -45.50 -100.43 -12.20
C ASN A 97 -46.62 -99.38 -12.25
N GLU A 98 -46.51 -98.34 -11.43
CA GLU A 98 -47.51 -97.26 -11.43
C GLU A 98 -47.74 -96.71 -12.84
N LEU A 99 -49.01 -96.48 -13.17
CA LEU A 99 -49.51 -95.98 -14.44
C LEU A 99 -49.43 -96.98 -15.61
N ASP A 100 -49.00 -98.23 -15.38
CA ASP A 100 -49.17 -99.29 -16.36
C ASP A 100 -50.65 -99.65 -16.54
N LEU A 101 -51.01 -99.98 -17.79
CA LEU A 101 -52.31 -100.56 -18.14
C LEU A 101 -52.15 -102.08 -18.22
N VAL A 102 -52.52 -102.76 -17.14
CA VAL A 102 -52.41 -104.21 -16.98
C VAL A 102 -53.51 -104.90 -17.80
N PRO A 103 -53.18 -105.72 -18.81
CA PRO A 103 -54.19 -106.44 -19.59
C PRO A 103 -54.74 -107.67 -18.88
N TYR A 104 -56.03 -107.92 -19.09
CA TYR A 104 -56.82 -109.05 -18.61
C TYR A 104 -57.65 -109.64 -19.75
N ARG A 105 -57.92 -110.93 -19.66
CA ARG A 105 -58.67 -111.71 -20.62
C ARG A 105 -59.75 -112.51 -19.93
N LEU A 106 -60.96 -112.44 -20.46
CA LEU A 106 -62.09 -113.24 -20.05
C LEU A 106 -62.49 -114.18 -21.19
N THR A 107 -62.39 -115.49 -20.93
CA THR A 107 -62.86 -116.54 -21.84
C THR A 107 -64.14 -117.17 -21.29
N VAL A 108 -65.16 -117.28 -22.14
CA VAL A 108 -66.50 -117.75 -21.81
C VAL A 108 -66.96 -118.82 -22.79
N ASP A 109 -67.09 -120.05 -22.31
CA ASP A 109 -67.40 -121.23 -23.12
C ASP A 109 -68.82 -121.72 -22.87
N ALA A 110 -69.65 -121.75 -23.92
CA ALA A 110 -70.99 -122.34 -23.89
C ALA A 110 -70.93 -123.80 -24.33
N GLY A 111 -70.96 -124.72 -23.36
CA GLY A 111 -70.87 -126.16 -23.64
C GLY A 111 -72.14 -126.77 -24.25
N ASN A 112 -72.13 -128.09 -24.46
CA ASN A 112 -73.29 -128.80 -25.05
C ASN A 112 -74.53 -128.83 -24.14
N SER A 113 -74.43 -128.40 -22.89
CA SER A 113 -75.56 -128.22 -21.96
C SER A 113 -76.20 -126.83 -22.07
N ALA A 114 -75.61 -125.89 -22.81
CA ALA A 114 -76.17 -124.56 -23.01
C ALA A 114 -77.44 -124.58 -23.89
N PRO A 115 -78.40 -123.65 -23.68
CA PRO A 115 -79.51 -123.39 -24.62
C PRO A 115 -78.99 -122.97 -26.00
N ALA A 116 -79.83 -123.11 -27.04
CA ALA A 116 -79.46 -122.79 -28.43
C ALA A 116 -78.84 -121.39 -28.59
N THR A 117 -79.44 -120.40 -27.92
CA THR A 117 -78.91 -119.03 -27.74
C THR A 117 -79.27 -118.58 -26.32
N GLN A 118 -78.37 -117.87 -25.65
CA GLN A 118 -78.61 -117.27 -24.33
C GLN A 118 -78.00 -115.89 -24.19
N THR A 119 -78.58 -115.08 -23.31
CA THR A 119 -78.07 -113.75 -22.95
C THR A 119 -78.03 -113.61 -21.42
N TYR A 120 -76.88 -113.26 -20.87
CA TYR A 120 -76.63 -113.16 -19.42
C TYR A 120 -75.65 -112.02 -19.08
N THR A 121 -75.66 -111.56 -17.84
CA THR A 121 -74.80 -110.46 -17.36
C THR A 121 -73.80 -110.95 -16.31
N ILE A 122 -72.55 -110.49 -16.44
CA ILE A 122 -71.45 -110.72 -15.49
C ILE A 122 -70.74 -109.40 -15.16
N ALA A 123 -69.92 -109.38 -14.13
CA ALA A 123 -69.14 -108.23 -13.69
C ALA A 123 -67.64 -108.54 -13.72
N VAL A 124 -66.85 -107.70 -14.39
CA VAL A 124 -65.39 -107.66 -14.18
C VAL A 124 -65.08 -106.61 -13.12
N VAL A 125 -64.23 -106.94 -12.16
CA VAL A 125 -64.00 -106.16 -10.95
C VAL A 125 -62.50 -106.07 -10.66
N VAL A 126 -61.97 -104.93 -10.22
CA VAL A 126 -60.57 -104.75 -9.80
C VAL A 126 -60.47 -103.91 -8.52
N ASP A 127 -59.44 -104.13 -7.70
CA ASP A 127 -59.24 -103.42 -6.44
C ASP A 127 -58.96 -101.92 -6.65
N HIS A 128 -59.77 -101.03 -6.09
CA HIS A 128 -59.68 -99.59 -6.34
C HIS A 128 -58.93 -98.83 -5.25
N GLU A 129 -59.30 -99.07 -3.99
CA GLU A 129 -58.80 -98.30 -2.85
C GLU A 129 -59.00 -99.11 -1.57
N ASP A 130 -58.00 -99.10 -0.70
CA ASP A 130 -58.06 -99.65 0.66
C ASP A 130 -57.27 -98.75 1.62
N ALA A 131 -57.84 -98.41 2.78
CA ALA A 131 -57.27 -97.49 3.77
C ALA A 131 -56.79 -96.14 3.18
N GLY A 132 -57.50 -95.62 2.17
CA GLY A 132 -57.15 -94.36 1.49
C GLY A 132 -55.89 -94.43 0.61
N LYS A 133 -55.40 -95.64 0.31
CA LYS A 133 -54.32 -95.87 -0.65
C LYS A 133 -54.90 -96.45 -1.94
N PRO A 134 -54.54 -95.91 -3.11
CA PRO A 134 -55.15 -96.32 -4.36
C PRO A 134 -54.57 -97.66 -4.85
N GLY A 135 -55.36 -98.42 -5.59
CA GLY A 135 -54.98 -99.66 -6.30
C GLY A 135 -55.01 -99.43 -7.81
N TYR A 136 -56.09 -99.84 -8.47
CA TYR A 136 -56.39 -99.47 -9.86
C TYR A 136 -57.30 -98.24 -9.92
N ASP A 137 -57.05 -97.28 -10.81
CA ASP A 137 -57.90 -96.09 -10.98
C ASP A 137 -58.69 -96.05 -12.30
N VAL A 138 -58.33 -96.91 -13.25
CA VAL A 138 -59.04 -97.08 -14.52
C VAL A 138 -59.33 -98.55 -14.77
N LEU A 139 -60.54 -98.84 -15.27
CA LEU A 139 -60.98 -100.11 -15.79
C LEU A 139 -61.62 -99.88 -17.16
N SER A 140 -60.95 -100.34 -18.21
CA SER A 140 -61.41 -100.17 -19.60
C SER A 140 -62.65 -101.02 -19.93
N THR A 141 -63.27 -100.75 -21.08
CA THR A 141 -64.33 -101.58 -21.64
C THR A 141 -63.77 -102.89 -22.19
N LEU A 142 -64.55 -103.98 -22.11
CA LEU A 142 -64.18 -105.25 -22.75
C LEU A 142 -64.34 -105.17 -24.26
N THR A 143 -63.34 -105.67 -24.98
CA THR A 143 -63.33 -105.75 -26.44
C THR A 143 -63.28 -107.21 -26.87
N LYS A 144 -64.12 -107.60 -27.82
CA LYS A 144 -64.13 -108.97 -28.37
C LYS A 144 -62.82 -109.26 -29.10
N ASN A 145 -62.12 -110.32 -28.68
CA ASN A 145 -61.01 -110.88 -29.43
C ASN A 145 -61.57 -111.74 -30.57
N VAL A 146 -61.64 -111.17 -31.77
CA VAL A 146 -62.25 -111.82 -32.93
C VAL A 146 -61.49 -113.07 -33.41
N ALA A 147 -60.19 -113.17 -33.13
CA ALA A 147 -59.37 -114.30 -33.55
C ALA A 147 -59.62 -115.55 -32.69
N LEU A 148 -59.89 -115.37 -31.39
CA LEU A 148 -60.13 -116.46 -30.44
C LEU A 148 -61.62 -116.73 -30.18
N SER A 149 -62.51 -115.83 -30.61
CA SER A 149 -63.96 -115.96 -30.40
C SER A 149 -64.69 -116.59 -31.59
N SER A 150 -65.72 -117.36 -31.28
CA SER A 150 -66.74 -117.79 -32.24
C SER A 150 -67.52 -116.60 -32.83
N GLY A 151 -67.98 -116.75 -34.08
CA GLY A 151 -68.74 -115.70 -34.78
C GLY A 151 -70.10 -115.36 -34.16
N THR A 152 -70.68 -116.30 -33.41
CA THR A 152 -72.03 -116.21 -32.82
C THR A 152 -72.08 -115.48 -31.47
N CYS A 153 -70.93 -115.04 -30.94
CA CYS A 153 -70.88 -114.34 -29.66
C CYS A 153 -70.74 -112.81 -29.80
N SER A 154 -71.45 -112.04 -28.98
CA SER A 154 -71.34 -110.57 -28.93
C SER A 154 -71.59 -110.00 -27.52
N ILE A 155 -70.98 -108.85 -27.23
CA ILE A 155 -71.38 -108.01 -26.10
C ILE A 155 -72.58 -107.20 -26.56
N THR A 156 -73.71 -107.36 -25.86
CA THR A 156 -74.95 -106.63 -26.15
C THR A 156 -75.05 -105.33 -25.37
N ASN A 157 -74.46 -105.28 -24.17
CA ASN A 157 -74.38 -104.09 -23.35
C ASN A 157 -73.14 -104.14 -22.43
N ILE A 158 -72.54 -102.98 -22.16
CA ILE A 158 -71.50 -102.82 -21.15
C ILE A 158 -71.71 -101.53 -20.38
N SER A 159 -71.65 -101.57 -19.05
CA SER A 159 -71.84 -100.39 -18.22
C SER A 159 -70.65 -99.43 -18.30
N ALA A 160 -70.86 -98.18 -17.86
CA ALA A 160 -69.76 -97.33 -17.44
C ALA A 160 -68.95 -97.99 -16.32
N GLN A 161 -67.70 -97.57 -16.14
CA GLN A 161 -66.93 -97.92 -14.94
C GLN A 161 -67.66 -97.37 -13.72
N MET A 162 -67.90 -98.21 -12.74
CA MET A 162 -68.55 -97.85 -11.48
C MET A 162 -67.68 -98.28 -10.30
N VAL A 163 -67.96 -97.71 -9.13
CA VAL A 163 -67.30 -98.06 -7.86
C VAL A 163 -68.27 -98.90 -7.04
N LEU A 164 -67.80 -100.03 -6.53
CA LEU A 164 -68.52 -100.88 -5.59
C LEU A 164 -67.98 -100.64 -4.18
N GLU A 165 -68.88 -100.38 -3.24
CA GLU A 165 -68.57 -100.14 -1.82
C GLU A 165 -69.63 -100.83 -0.93
N PRO A 166 -69.25 -101.81 -0.09
CA PRO A 166 -67.89 -102.33 0.09
C PRO A 166 -67.40 -103.10 -1.14
N GLY A 167 -66.10 -103.01 -1.43
CA GLY A 167 -65.46 -103.77 -2.51
C GLY A 167 -65.47 -105.29 -2.30
N ILE A 168 -65.04 -106.03 -3.33
CA ILE A 168 -64.95 -107.50 -3.28
C ILE A 168 -63.60 -107.92 -2.66
N GLY A 169 -63.58 -109.02 -1.91
CA GLY A 169 -62.33 -109.60 -1.42
C GLY A 169 -61.72 -108.89 -0.22
N GLY A 170 -62.45 -107.96 0.41
CA GLY A 170 -62.02 -107.27 1.63
C GLY A 170 -61.41 -105.88 1.41
N THR A 171 -61.29 -105.41 0.17
CA THR A 171 -60.94 -104.01 -0.15
C THR A 171 -62.10 -103.06 0.16
N ASP A 172 -61.80 -101.83 0.58
CA ASP A 172 -62.83 -100.81 0.85
C ASP A 172 -63.67 -100.53 -0.41
N LYS A 173 -63.02 -100.40 -1.58
CA LYS A 173 -63.67 -100.09 -2.86
C LYS A 173 -63.11 -100.92 -4.01
N SER A 174 -63.97 -101.37 -4.91
CA SER A 174 -63.57 -101.99 -6.18
C SER A 174 -64.12 -101.22 -7.38
N LEU A 175 -63.35 -101.15 -8.47
CA LEU A 175 -63.87 -100.71 -9.77
C LEU A 175 -64.52 -101.88 -10.48
N TYR A 176 -65.66 -101.66 -11.12
CA TYR A 176 -66.32 -102.72 -11.88
C TYR A 176 -67.02 -102.23 -13.14
N ARG A 177 -67.30 -103.19 -14.04
CA ARG A 177 -68.24 -103.04 -15.16
C ARG A 177 -69.14 -104.25 -15.28
N LEU A 178 -70.43 -104.02 -15.49
CA LEU A 178 -71.40 -105.05 -15.87
C LEU A 178 -71.34 -105.26 -17.38
N VAL A 179 -71.30 -106.52 -17.82
CA VAL A 179 -71.15 -106.93 -19.22
C VAL A 179 -72.24 -107.94 -19.53
N THR A 180 -73.12 -107.61 -20.48
CA THR A 180 -74.18 -108.49 -20.95
C THR A 180 -73.73 -109.18 -22.25
N ILE A 181 -73.57 -110.50 -22.21
CA ILE A 181 -73.05 -111.33 -23.29
C ILE A 181 -74.20 -112.12 -23.91
N SER A 182 -74.27 -112.14 -25.25
CA SER A 182 -75.12 -113.05 -26.00
C SER A 182 -74.26 -114.08 -26.70
N GLN A 183 -74.59 -115.36 -26.53
CA GLN A 183 -73.79 -116.48 -27.01
C GLN A 183 -74.67 -117.68 -27.38
N ASP A 184 -74.32 -118.34 -28.50
CA ASP A 184 -74.96 -119.58 -28.93
C ASP A 184 -74.33 -120.81 -28.28
N LYS A 185 -75.09 -121.91 -28.26
CA LYS A 185 -74.60 -123.23 -27.85
C LYS A 185 -73.34 -123.64 -28.60
N ASN A 186 -72.41 -124.35 -27.93
CA ASN A 186 -71.16 -124.87 -28.49
C ASN A 186 -70.27 -123.78 -29.11
N SER A 187 -70.13 -122.65 -28.41
CA SER A 187 -69.29 -121.55 -28.86
C SER A 187 -68.39 -121.04 -27.74
N THR A 188 -67.33 -120.31 -28.10
CA THR A 188 -66.35 -119.70 -27.19
C THR A 188 -66.30 -118.18 -27.44
N CYS A 189 -66.33 -117.37 -26.38
CA CYS A 189 -66.10 -115.94 -26.43
C CYS A 189 -64.83 -115.58 -25.68
N VAL A 190 -63.97 -114.77 -26.27
CA VAL A 190 -62.78 -114.22 -25.60
C VAL A 190 -62.86 -112.70 -25.66
N PHE A 191 -62.71 -112.06 -24.51
CA PHE A 191 -62.77 -110.60 -24.36
C PHE A 191 -61.52 -110.09 -23.65
N ASP A 192 -60.87 -109.09 -24.24
CA ASP A 192 -59.69 -108.44 -23.69
C ASP A 192 -60.06 -107.07 -23.10
N TYR A 193 -59.47 -106.74 -21.96
CA TYR A 193 -59.58 -105.44 -21.29
C TYR A 193 -58.30 -105.15 -20.51
N TYR A 194 -58.17 -103.96 -19.95
CA TYR A 194 -57.07 -103.57 -19.08
C TYR A 194 -57.54 -102.73 -17.88
N ALA A 195 -56.73 -102.71 -16.82
CA ALA A 195 -56.87 -101.78 -15.70
C ALA A 195 -55.57 -100.99 -15.46
N ARG A 196 -55.68 -99.70 -15.12
CA ARG A 196 -54.52 -98.84 -14.84
C ARG A 196 -54.14 -98.92 -13.37
N LEU A 197 -52.88 -99.19 -13.07
CA LEU A 197 -52.33 -99.00 -11.73
C LEU A 197 -52.24 -97.50 -11.41
N ALA A 198 -52.83 -97.07 -10.30
CA ALA A 198 -52.88 -95.66 -9.92
C ALA A 198 -51.49 -95.12 -9.55
N LEU A 199 -51.33 -93.79 -9.62
CA LEU A 199 -50.22 -93.13 -8.92
C LEU A 199 -50.43 -93.32 -7.41
N GLY A 200 -49.43 -93.86 -6.72
CA GLY A 200 -49.51 -94.32 -5.34
C GLY A 200 -49.87 -95.80 -5.16
N SER A 201 -50.05 -96.60 -6.22
CA SER A 201 -50.47 -98.01 -6.07
C SER A 201 -49.45 -98.91 -5.39
N HIS A 202 -48.17 -98.52 -5.39
CA HIS A 202 -47.12 -99.19 -4.59
C HIS A 202 -47.34 -99.06 -3.07
N LEU A 203 -48.18 -98.13 -2.62
CA LEU A 203 -48.52 -97.91 -1.22
C LEU A 203 -49.80 -98.64 -0.78
N TYR A 204 -50.44 -99.39 -1.66
CA TYR A 204 -51.64 -100.15 -1.32
C TYR A 204 -51.36 -101.11 -0.15
N PRO A 205 -52.19 -101.17 0.91
CA PRO A 205 -51.84 -101.88 2.14
C PRO A 205 -51.83 -103.42 1.99
N GLY A 206 -52.54 -103.96 1.00
CA GLY A 206 -52.59 -105.40 0.71
C GLY A 206 -51.27 -105.97 0.16
N SER A 207 -51.05 -107.27 0.30
CA SER A 207 -49.89 -107.95 -0.31
C SER A 207 -50.01 -108.07 -1.83
N SER A 208 -51.23 -108.01 -2.37
CA SER A 208 -51.51 -108.06 -3.80
C SER A 208 -52.77 -107.25 -4.16
N LEU A 209 -52.83 -106.77 -5.39
CA LEU A 209 -54.01 -106.16 -6.02
C LEU A 209 -54.70 -107.19 -6.91
N HIS A 210 -56.00 -107.37 -6.74
CA HIS A 210 -56.77 -108.41 -7.40
C HIS A 210 -57.66 -107.86 -8.53
N ALA A 211 -57.84 -108.67 -9.56
CA ALA A 211 -58.92 -108.59 -10.53
C ALA A 211 -59.81 -109.83 -10.39
N ASN A 212 -61.11 -109.62 -10.23
CA ASN A 212 -62.11 -110.64 -9.91
C ASN A 212 -63.18 -110.73 -11.01
N LEU A 213 -63.77 -111.92 -11.17
CA LEU A 213 -65.01 -112.13 -11.92
C LEU A 213 -66.16 -112.35 -10.95
N ALA A 214 -67.24 -111.59 -11.12
CA ALA A 214 -68.46 -111.70 -10.29
C ALA A 214 -69.72 -111.76 -11.17
N ASN A 215 -70.84 -112.24 -10.63
CA ASN A 215 -72.13 -112.20 -11.32
C ASN A 215 -72.74 -110.79 -11.20
N GLU A 216 -73.91 -110.55 -11.81
CA GLU A 216 -74.58 -109.25 -11.76
C GLU A 216 -74.95 -108.78 -10.34
N ALA A 217 -74.98 -109.69 -9.36
CA ALA A 217 -75.20 -109.40 -7.94
C ALA A 217 -73.89 -109.42 -7.12
N PHE A 218 -72.74 -109.36 -7.79
CA PHE A 218 -71.38 -109.37 -7.20
C PHE A 218 -71.03 -110.62 -6.38
N GLY A 219 -71.72 -111.74 -6.62
CA GLY A 219 -71.40 -113.07 -6.07
C GLY A 219 -70.79 -114.01 -7.11
N THR A 220 -70.53 -115.26 -6.72
CA THR A 220 -69.89 -116.28 -7.60
C THR A 220 -70.86 -117.32 -8.15
N ALA A 221 -72.15 -117.22 -7.79
CA ALA A 221 -73.18 -118.17 -8.19
C ALA A 221 -73.35 -118.19 -9.72
N GLY A 222 -73.34 -119.38 -10.32
CA GLY A 222 -73.50 -119.61 -11.76
C GLY A 222 -72.26 -119.32 -12.62
N ILE A 223 -71.26 -118.62 -12.08
CA ILE A 223 -70.08 -118.20 -12.84
C ILE A 223 -68.74 -118.75 -12.31
N GLY A 224 -68.70 -119.16 -11.02
CA GLY A 224 -67.50 -119.59 -10.31
C GLY A 224 -66.67 -118.44 -9.72
N ALA A 225 -65.90 -118.72 -8.66
CA ALA A 225 -64.91 -117.79 -8.12
C ALA A 225 -63.67 -117.78 -9.03
N ARG A 226 -63.32 -116.61 -9.57
CA ARG A 226 -62.12 -116.41 -10.39
C ARG A 226 -61.46 -115.09 -10.02
N ASP A 227 -60.18 -115.14 -9.71
CA ASP A 227 -59.36 -113.96 -9.47
C ASP A 227 -57.92 -114.15 -9.98
N VAL A 228 -57.26 -113.04 -10.29
CA VAL A 228 -55.83 -112.96 -10.63
C VAL A 228 -55.22 -111.75 -9.93
N SER A 229 -53.92 -111.79 -9.60
CA SER A 229 -53.33 -110.77 -8.72
C SER A 229 -51.93 -110.31 -9.09
N ILE A 230 -51.60 -109.07 -8.69
CA ILE A 230 -50.28 -108.42 -8.82
C ILE A 230 -49.69 -108.16 -7.43
N PRO A 231 -48.43 -108.51 -7.14
CA PRO A 231 -47.80 -108.22 -5.85
C PRO A 231 -47.49 -106.72 -5.68
N VAL A 232 -48.07 -106.08 -4.64
CA VAL A 232 -47.96 -104.62 -4.45
C VAL A 232 -46.53 -104.14 -4.19
N LYS A 233 -45.76 -104.88 -3.38
CA LYS A 233 -44.40 -104.48 -2.97
C LYS A 233 -43.40 -104.37 -4.13
N GLU A 234 -43.76 -104.87 -5.30
CA GLU A 234 -42.91 -104.90 -6.49
C GLU A 234 -43.29 -103.81 -7.49
N ILE A 235 -44.39 -103.08 -7.26
CA ILE A 235 -44.79 -101.93 -8.06
C ILE A 235 -43.82 -100.78 -7.76
N LEU A 236 -43.09 -100.32 -8.77
CA LEU A 236 -42.18 -99.18 -8.63
C LEU A 236 -42.92 -97.84 -8.81
N PRO A 237 -42.60 -96.83 -7.99
CA PRO A 237 -43.23 -95.51 -8.04
C PRO A 237 -42.66 -94.60 -9.12
N GLN A 238 -43.46 -93.64 -9.58
CA GLN A 238 -42.93 -92.50 -10.33
C GLN A 238 -42.07 -91.60 -9.40
N GLU A 239 -40.90 -91.13 -9.85
CA GLU A 239 -39.94 -90.40 -9.00
C GLU A 239 -39.42 -89.09 -9.63
N LEU A 240 -39.03 -88.12 -8.79
CA LEU A 240 -38.30 -86.90 -9.17
C LEU A 240 -36.97 -86.79 -8.42
N ARG A 241 -35.96 -86.19 -9.06
CA ARG A 241 -34.68 -85.78 -8.43
C ARG A 241 -34.30 -84.37 -8.87
N LYS A 242 -33.57 -83.63 -8.01
CA LYS A 242 -33.13 -82.26 -8.29
C LYS A 242 -31.70 -81.93 -7.80
N ASP A 243 -31.02 -80.99 -8.45
CA ASP A 243 -29.77 -80.33 -8.01
C ASP A 243 -29.80 -78.78 -8.15
N MET A 244 -28.88 -78.06 -7.48
CA MET A 244 -28.84 -76.58 -7.36
C MET A 244 -27.43 -76.00 -7.15
N THR A 245 -27.13 -74.81 -7.70
CA THR A 245 -25.90 -74.00 -7.48
C THR A 245 -26.18 -72.49 -7.38
N ALA A 246 -25.35 -71.72 -6.64
CA ALA A 246 -25.46 -70.24 -6.52
C ALA A 246 -24.09 -69.50 -6.43
N SER A 247 -23.93 -68.35 -7.12
CA SER A 247 -22.71 -67.50 -7.10
C SER A 247 -23.01 -65.99 -7.12
N GLN A 248 -22.16 -65.13 -6.53
CA GLN A 248 -22.35 -63.66 -6.42
C GLN A 248 -21.13 -62.84 -6.89
N ASP A 249 -21.33 -61.86 -7.78
CA ASP A 249 -20.26 -60.98 -8.31
C ASP A 249 -19.80 -59.88 -7.33
N THR A 250 -18.67 -59.20 -7.61
CA THR A 250 -18.12 -58.09 -6.81
C THR A 250 -17.51 -56.99 -7.69
N ASP A 251 -17.78 -55.71 -7.41
CA ASP A 251 -17.30 -54.55 -8.17
C ASP A 251 -16.69 -53.45 -7.26
N TYR A 252 -15.84 -52.57 -7.82
CA TYR A 252 -15.22 -51.42 -7.16
C TYR A 252 -15.35 -50.14 -8.00
N SER A 253 -15.73 -49.03 -7.38
CA SER A 253 -15.80 -47.72 -8.03
C SER A 253 -14.62 -46.82 -7.65
N TRP A 254 -14.21 -45.95 -8.59
CA TRP A 254 -13.10 -45.00 -8.44
C TRP A 254 -13.57 -43.56 -8.70
N ASN A 255 -12.93 -42.60 -8.03
CA ASN A 255 -13.13 -41.17 -8.22
C ASN A 255 -11.79 -40.43 -8.20
N ILE A 256 -11.63 -39.37 -9.00
CA ILE A 256 -10.41 -38.54 -9.07
C ILE A 256 -10.76 -37.05 -8.95
N THR A 257 -9.91 -36.29 -8.25
CA THR A 257 -9.96 -34.83 -8.16
C THR A 257 -8.57 -34.24 -8.40
N LYS A 258 -8.52 -33.01 -8.91
CA LYS A 258 -7.30 -32.24 -9.14
C LYS A 258 -7.53 -30.79 -8.71
N GLN A 259 -6.56 -30.21 -8.01
CA GLN A 259 -6.61 -28.83 -7.53
C GLN A 259 -5.27 -28.14 -7.72
N ALA A 260 -5.32 -26.83 -7.95
CA ALA A 260 -4.16 -25.95 -7.96
C ALA A 260 -4.18 -25.02 -6.74
N ASN A 261 -3.02 -24.78 -6.13
CA ASN A 261 -2.86 -23.83 -5.05
C ASN A 261 -1.53 -23.05 -5.22
N PRO A 262 -1.57 -21.74 -5.50
CA PRO A 262 -2.76 -20.93 -5.81
C PRO A 262 -3.30 -21.18 -7.23
N THR A 263 -4.51 -20.67 -7.54
CA THR A 263 -5.13 -20.68 -8.89
C THR A 263 -4.70 -19.51 -9.77
N ASP A 264 -3.95 -18.58 -9.21
CA ASP A 264 -3.34 -17.46 -9.91
C ASP A 264 -2.00 -17.13 -9.25
N VAL A 265 -1.04 -16.74 -10.08
CA VAL A 265 0.32 -16.37 -9.67
C VAL A 265 0.61 -15.01 -10.27
N SER A 266 0.79 -14.03 -9.40
CA SER A 266 1.21 -12.69 -9.80
C SER A 266 2.65 -12.46 -9.39
N PHE A 267 3.52 -12.22 -10.36
CA PHE A 267 4.87 -11.70 -10.13
C PHE A 267 4.86 -10.24 -9.64
N GLY A 268 3.68 -9.64 -9.49
CA GLY A 268 3.52 -8.31 -8.93
C GLY A 268 4.18 -7.24 -9.78
N ASN A 269 4.73 -6.22 -9.14
CA ASN A 269 5.50 -5.18 -9.81
C ASN A 269 6.94 -5.69 -10.07
N VAL A 270 7.31 -5.89 -11.34
CA VAL A 270 8.66 -6.32 -11.72
C VAL A 270 9.75 -5.30 -11.39
N CYS A 271 9.37 -4.05 -11.12
CA CYS A 271 10.26 -2.99 -10.68
C CYS A 271 10.40 -2.89 -9.16
N ALA A 272 9.76 -3.78 -8.39
CA ALA A 272 9.92 -3.82 -6.94
C ALA A 272 11.37 -4.19 -6.56
N GLU A 273 11.86 -3.56 -5.50
CA GLU A 273 13.16 -3.92 -4.91
C GLU A 273 13.10 -5.37 -4.40
N GLY A 274 14.08 -6.20 -4.80
CA GLY A 274 14.10 -7.62 -4.46
C GLY A 274 13.09 -8.47 -5.27
N PHE A 275 12.72 -8.05 -6.48
CA PHE A 275 11.87 -8.82 -7.40
C PHE A 275 12.29 -10.30 -7.50
N ASP A 276 11.35 -11.19 -7.18
CA ASP A 276 11.53 -12.64 -7.31
C ASP A 276 10.97 -13.09 -8.66
N ASP A 277 11.84 -13.67 -9.48
CA ASP A 277 11.49 -14.19 -10.80
C ASP A 277 10.98 -15.65 -10.76
N GLN A 278 10.79 -16.17 -9.54
CA GLN A 278 10.35 -17.53 -9.27
C GLN A 278 9.21 -17.54 -8.25
N LEU A 279 8.09 -18.19 -8.60
CA LEU A 279 6.96 -18.32 -7.69
C LEU A 279 6.48 -19.78 -7.61
N PRO A 280 6.23 -20.30 -6.40
CA PRO A 280 5.81 -21.68 -6.23
C PRO A 280 4.34 -21.85 -6.61
N VAL A 281 4.01 -23.03 -7.14
CA VAL A 281 2.64 -23.50 -7.29
C VAL A 281 2.56 -24.98 -6.96
N GLU A 282 1.56 -25.36 -6.18
CA GLU A 282 1.28 -26.73 -5.80
C GLU A 282 0.10 -27.25 -6.62
N ILE A 283 0.27 -28.39 -7.28
CA ILE A 283 -0.86 -29.11 -7.90
C ILE A 283 -1.04 -30.45 -7.20
N THR A 284 -2.24 -30.70 -6.68
CA THR A 284 -2.57 -31.94 -5.98
C THR A 284 -3.58 -32.76 -6.79
N ILE A 285 -3.28 -34.04 -7.01
CA ILE A 285 -4.21 -35.04 -7.54
C ILE A 285 -4.55 -36.01 -6.42
N GLN A 286 -5.84 -36.28 -6.20
CA GLN A 286 -6.32 -37.28 -5.25
C GLN A 286 -7.27 -38.23 -5.93
N TRP A 287 -7.23 -39.50 -5.54
CA TRP A 287 -8.20 -40.49 -5.99
C TRP A 287 -8.66 -41.39 -4.86
N THR A 288 -9.91 -41.82 -4.92
CA THR A 288 -10.53 -42.69 -3.92
C THR A 288 -11.09 -43.96 -4.56
N ARG A 289 -10.86 -45.10 -3.92
CA ARG A 289 -11.44 -46.41 -4.24
C ARG A 289 -12.56 -46.73 -3.25
N SER A 290 -13.72 -47.16 -3.73
CA SER A 290 -14.82 -47.59 -2.84
C SER A 290 -14.54 -48.94 -2.17
N ALA A 291 -15.33 -49.26 -1.15
CA ALA A 291 -15.43 -50.64 -0.66
C ALA A 291 -16.01 -51.56 -1.75
N ALA A 292 -15.79 -52.87 -1.59
CA ALA A 292 -16.33 -53.90 -2.49
C ALA A 292 -17.87 -53.86 -2.49
N ILE A 293 -18.46 -53.84 -3.67
CA ILE A 293 -19.92 -53.80 -3.87
C ILE A 293 -20.36 -55.20 -4.29
N ASN A 294 -21.23 -55.83 -3.51
CA ASN A 294 -21.82 -57.13 -3.84
C ASN A 294 -22.76 -56.98 -5.04
N GLY A 295 -22.47 -57.73 -6.11
CA GLY A 295 -23.22 -57.75 -7.35
C GLY A 295 -24.40 -58.73 -7.35
N MET A 296 -24.90 -59.00 -8.56
CA MET A 296 -26.01 -59.93 -8.79
C MET A 296 -25.63 -61.37 -8.40
N ILE A 297 -26.63 -62.17 -8.04
CA ILE A 297 -26.50 -63.57 -7.68
C ILE A 297 -27.05 -64.42 -8.83
N THR A 298 -26.31 -65.40 -9.33
CA THR A 298 -26.81 -66.35 -10.33
C THR A 298 -27.12 -67.70 -9.68
N VAL A 299 -28.36 -68.16 -9.80
CA VAL A 299 -28.85 -69.46 -9.29
C VAL A 299 -29.21 -70.36 -10.47
N THR A 300 -28.79 -71.63 -10.45
CA THR A 300 -29.13 -72.62 -11.48
C THR A 300 -29.60 -73.92 -10.83
N THR A 301 -30.68 -74.50 -11.33
CA THR A 301 -31.26 -75.74 -10.81
C THR A 301 -31.69 -76.70 -11.94
N ASN A 302 -31.57 -78.02 -11.75
CA ASN A 302 -31.99 -79.02 -12.75
C ASN A 302 -32.88 -80.11 -12.15
N VAL A 303 -34.00 -80.45 -12.81
CA VAL A 303 -35.00 -81.44 -12.35
C VAL A 303 -35.10 -82.62 -13.30
N TYR A 304 -35.06 -83.83 -12.76
CA TYR A 304 -35.11 -85.09 -13.49
C TYR A 304 -36.38 -85.87 -13.10
N ALA A 305 -37.04 -86.51 -14.07
CA ALA A 305 -38.21 -87.37 -13.85
C ALA A 305 -37.92 -88.80 -14.31
N LYS A 306 -38.28 -89.77 -13.46
CA LYS A 306 -38.06 -91.20 -13.71
C LYS A 306 -39.39 -91.92 -13.87
N ASN A 307 -39.54 -92.61 -15.01
CA ASN A 307 -40.73 -93.37 -15.36
C ASN A 307 -40.43 -94.88 -15.32
N PRO A 308 -40.86 -95.62 -14.28
CA PRO A 308 -40.72 -97.08 -14.24
C PRO A 308 -41.77 -97.85 -15.06
N ALA A 309 -42.85 -97.21 -15.52
CA ALA A 309 -43.89 -97.89 -16.28
C ALA A 309 -43.31 -98.54 -17.54
N SER A 310 -43.95 -99.62 -17.99
CA SER A 310 -43.61 -100.33 -19.23
C SER A 310 -44.04 -99.56 -20.49
N ARG A 311 -44.50 -98.31 -20.32
CA ARG A 311 -45.00 -97.41 -21.36
C ARG A 311 -44.55 -95.97 -21.10
N THR A 312 -44.63 -95.15 -22.14
CA THR A 312 -44.36 -93.71 -22.03
C THR A 312 -45.41 -93.03 -21.16
N ILE A 313 -44.95 -92.19 -20.23
CA ILE A 313 -45.76 -91.34 -19.36
C ILE A 313 -45.32 -89.90 -19.57
N THR A 314 -46.27 -88.99 -19.72
CA THR A 314 -46.00 -87.56 -19.84
C THR A 314 -45.97 -86.93 -18.45
N VAL A 315 -44.94 -86.13 -18.17
CA VAL A 315 -44.71 -85.46 -16.89
C VAL A 315 -44.68 -83.94 -17.11
N SER A 316 -45.29 -83.17 -16.21
CA SER A 316 -45.19 -81.70 -16.19
C SER A 316 -44.77 -81.21 -14.81
N VAL A 317 -43.65 -80.49 -14.74
CA VAL A 317 -43.00 -80.00 -13.52
C VAL A 317 -43.17 -78.50 -13.35
N SER A 318 -43.53 -78.06 -12.14
CA SER A 318 -43.41 -76.68 -11.66
C SER A 318 -42.28 -76.58 -10.65
N ASP A 319 -41.50 -75.50 -10.73
CA ASP A 319 -40.24 -75.36 -10.02
C ASP A 319 -40.06 -73.99 -9.37
N LYS A 320 -39.66 -73.96 -8.09
CA LYS A 320 -39.64 -72.72 -7.28
C LYS A 320 -38.39 -72.64 -6.41
N ILE A 321 -37.69 -71.51 -6.51
CA ILE A 321 -36.53 -71.15 -5.69
C ILE A 321 -36.98 -70.34 -4.47
N TYR A 322 -36.38 -70.56 -3.31
CA TYR A 322 -36.70 -69.93 -2.03
C TYR A 322 -35.44 -69.40 -1.33
N LYS A 323 -35.60 -68.35 -0.54
CA LYS A 323 -34.54 -67.82 0.33
C LYS A 323 -34.17 -68.80 1.43
N GLY A 324 -32.88 -68.90 1.72
CA GLY A 324 -32.36 -69.69 2.83
C GLY A 324 -32.49 -71.19 2.60
N LEU A 325 -32.37 -71.95 3.68
CA LEU A 325 -32.40 -73.42 3.64
C LEU A 325 -33.82 -74.00 3.75
N THR A 326 -34.86 -73.17 3.85
CA THR A 326 -36.25 -73.60 4.05
C THR A 326 -37.18 -72.99 3.01
N PRO A 327 -38.14 -73.74 2.44
CA PRO A 327 -39.00 -73.26 1.36
C PRO A 327 -40.15 -72.38 1.87
N THR A 328 -39.82 -71.21 2.45
CA THR A 328 -40.80 -70.28 3.04
C THR A 328 -41.07 -69.07 2.15
N THR A 329 -40.01 -68.39 1.70
CA THR A 329 -40.11 -67.16 0.90
C THR A 329 -39.58 -67.42 -0.50
N GLN A 330 -40.48 -67.53 -1.47
CA GLN A 330 -40.08 -67.72 -2.87
C GLN A 330 -39.33 -66.48 -3.38
N VAL A 331 -38.25 -66.72 -4.12
CA VAL A 331 -37.51 -65.71 -4.90
C VAL A 331 -37.46 -66.11 -6.35
N GLY A 332 -37.34 -65.09 -7.20
CA GLY A 332 -37.42 -65.29 -8.64
C GLY A 332 -38.79 -65.78 -9.10
N SER A 333 -38.83 -66.17 -10.36
CA SER A 333 -40.02 -66.68 -11.03
C SER A 333 -40.17 -68.20 -10.87
N THR A 334 -41.41 -68.70 -10.97
CA THR A 334 -41.65 -70.14 -11.06
C THR A 334 -41.32 -70.62 -12.47
N ALA A 335 -40.43 -71.60 -12.59
CA ALA A 335 -40.12 -72.24 -13.87
C ALA A 335 -41.02 -73.47 -14.08
N ASN A 336 -41.38 -73.75 -15.32
CA ASN A 336 -42.22 -74.90 -15.66
C ASN A 336 -41.58 -75.66 -16.83
N SER A 337 -41.58 -76.99 -16.78
CA SER A 337 -41.10 -77.82 -17.90
C SER A 337 -42.05 -77.84 -19.09
N GLY A 338 -43.34 -77.57 -18.83
CA GLY A 338 -44.41 -78.01 -19.75
C GLY A 338 -44.52 -79.55 -19.77
N GLU A 339 -45.29 -80.08 -20.72
CA GLU A 339 -45.43 -81.53 -20.91
C GLU A 339 -44.18 -82.15 -21.53
N VAL A 340 -43.55 -83.10 -20.83
CA VAL A 340 -42.39 -83.85 -21.31
C VAL A 340 -42.70 -85.33 -21.32
N ASP A 341 -42.57 -85.98 -22.47
CA ASP A 341 -42.75 -87.43 -22.60
C ASP A 341 -41.51 -88.17 -22.08
N VAL A 342 -41.69 -88.96 -21.02
CA VAL A 342 -40.64 -89.79 -20.43
C VAL A 342 -40.86 -91.23 -20.88
N ALA A 343 -39.94 -91.74 -21.70
CA ALA A 343 -40.02 -93.09 -22.24
C ALA A 343 -40.04 -94.15 -21.12
N ALA A 344 -40.59 -95.33 -21.44
CA ALA A 344 -40.67 -96.45 -20.51
C ALA A 344 -39.28 -96.79 -19.92
N LYS A 345 -39.21 -96.99 -18.60
CA LYS A 345 -37.99 -97.40 -17.87
C LYS A 345 -36.80 -96.44 -18.06
N THR A 346 -37.05 -95.15 -18.20
CA THR A 346 -36.00 -94.11 -18.33
C THR A 346 -36.07 -93.04 -17.24
N GLU A 347 -34.97 -92.31 -17.06
CA GLU A 347 -34.91 -91.04 -16.33
C GLU A 347 -34.45 -89.94 -17.30
N VAL A 348 -35.13 -88.81 -17.30
CA VAL A 348 -34.89 -87.69 -18.24
C VAL A 348 -34.79 -86.38 -17.48
N LEU A 349 -33.85 -85.51 -17.89
CA LEU A 349 -33.81 -84.11 -17.46
C LEU A 349 -35.01 -83.37 -18.06
N VAL A 350 -35.95 -82.94 -17.23
CA VAL A 350 -37.21 -82.31 -17.68
C VAL A 350 -37.20 -80.79 -17.54
N LEU A 351 -36.32 -80.21 -16.72
CA LEU A 351 -36.22 -78.76 -16.56
C LEU A 351 -34.84 -78.30 -16.08
N THR A 352 -34.29 -77.27 -16.71
CA THR A 352 -33.20 -76.44 -16.17
C THR A 352 -33.74 -75.03 -15.92
N ASN A 353 -33.59 -74.53 -14.70
CA ASN A 353 -34.07 -73.21 -14.26
C ASN A 353 -32.87 -72.36 -13.80
N GLN A 354 -32.50 -71.37 -14.60
CA GLN A 354 -31.43 -70.42 -14.31
C GLN A 354 -32.00 -69.01 -14.12
N GLN A 355 -31.68 -68.36 -12.99
CA GLN A 355 -32.18 -67.04 -12.66
C GLN A 355 -31.08 -66.15 -12.07
N THR A 356 -31.14 -64.87 -12.39
CA THR A 356 -30.30 -63.84 -11.77
C THR A 356 -31.13 -63.08 -10.74
N LEU A 357 -30.68 -63.08 -9.49
CA LEU A 357 -31.34 -62.49 -8.33
C LEU A 357 -30.52 -61.29 -7.82
N PRO A 358 -31.15 -60.26 -7.26
CA PRO A 358 -30.44 -59.16 -6.63
C PRO A 358 -29.67 -59.63 -5.38
N ALA A 359 -28.59 -58.92 -5.03
CA ALA A 359 -27.79 -59.20 -3.84
C ALA A 359 -28.61 -59.30 -2.54
N SER A 360 -29.72 -58.53 -2.45
CA SER A 360 -30.63 -58.53 -1.31
C SER A 360 -31.36 -59.86 -1.09
N ASP A 361 -31.39 -60.75 -2.08
CA ASP A 361 -32.03 -62.05 -1.96
C ASP A 361 -31.10 -63.13 -1.38
N GLY A 362 -29.80 -62.85 -1.30
CA GLY A 362 -28.79 -63.74 -0.73
C GLY A 362 -28.42 -63.47 0.73
N ASP A 363 -29.21 -62.68 1.44
CA ASP A 363 -28.99 -62.28 2.82
C ASP A 363 -28.85 -63.45 3.80
N GLN A 364 -29.47 -64.59 3.49
CA GLN A 364 -29.37 -65.82 4.27
C GLN A 364 -28.21 -66.74 3.84
N GLY A 365 -27.38 -66.33 2.88
CA GLY A 365 -26.17 -67.04 2.44
C GLY A 365 -26.42 -68.32 1.64
N ALA A 366 -27.66 -68.74 1.44
CA ALA A 366 -28.04 -69.94 0.72
C ALA A 366 -29.46 -69.83 0.13
N PHE A 367 -29.78 -70.74 -0.78
CA PHE A 367 -31.12 -70.92 -1.35
C PHE A 367 -31.56 -72.38 -1.25
N ASN A 368 -32.87 -72.58 -1.30
CA ASN A 368 -33.54 -73.87 -1.36
C ASN A 368 -34.49 -73.88 -2.57
N ASP A 369 -34.83 -75.05 -3.08
CA ASP A 369 -35.67 -75.20 -4.25
C ASP A 369 -36.61 -76.41 -4.12
N VAL A 370 -37.83 -76.28 -4.65
CA VAL A 370 -38.88 -77.31 -4.67
C VAL A 370 -39.46 -77.47 -6.07
N ALA A 371 -39.35 -78.68 -6.61
CA ALA A 371 -40.00 -79.13 -7.84
C ALA A 371 -41.22 -80.01 -7.54
N THR A 372 -42.32 -79.83 -8.28
CA THR A 372 -43.55 -80.63 -8.16
C THR A 372 -44.00 -81.11 -9.54
N ALA A 373 -44.22 -82.41 -9.72
CA ALA A 373 -44.69 -83.03 -10.97
C ALA A 373 -46.15 -83.45 -10.93
N THR A 374 -46.79 -83.32 -12.09
CA THR A 374 -48.08 -83.90 -12.44
C THR A 374 -47.90 -84.86 -13.62
N TYR A 375 -48.76 -85.87 -13.73
CA TYR A 375 -48.65 -86.94 -14.72
C TYR A 375 -49.86 -86.94 -15.66
N ILE A 376 -49.61 -87.21 -16.93
CA ILE A 376 -50.65 -87.25 -17.97
C ILE A 376 -50.56 -88.60 -18.67
N ASP A 377 -51.67 -89.34 -18.67
CA ASP A 377 -51.83 -90.57 -19.41
C ASP A 377 -52.49 -90.29 -20.76
N LYS A 378 -51.66 -90.00 -21.76
CA LYS A 378 -52.12 -89.73 -23.14
C LYS A 378 -52.83 -90.91 -23.81
N ALA A 379 -52.59 -92.15 -23.36
CA ALA A 379 -53.20 -93.32 -24.01
C ALA A 379 -54.65 -93.56 -23.57
N THR A 380 -54.99 -93.27 -22.31
CA THR A 380 -56.39 -93.35 -21.87
C THR A 380 -57.13 -92.01 -22.00
N GLY A 381 -56.41 -90.89 -21.99
CA GLY A 381 -56.99 -89.55 -21.88
C GLY A 381 -57.61 -89.27 -20.50
N ILE A 382 -57.45 -90.18 -19.54
CA ILE A 382 -57.98 -90.05 -18.18
C ILE A 382 -56.91 -89.43 -17.29
N ALA A 383 -57.28 -88.39 -16.56
CA ALA A 383 -56.39 -87.69 -15.62
C ALA A 383 -55.75 -88.68 -14.64
N VAL A 384 -54.48 -88.44 -14.29
CA VAL A 384 -53.77 -89.17 -13.25
C VAL A 384 -53.86 -88.34 -11.96
N PRO A 385 -54.60 -88.80 -10.93
CA PRO A 385 -54.67 -88.07 -9.66
C PRO A 385 -53.34 -88.14 -8.89
N GLY A 386 -52.94 -87.04 -8.26
CA GLY A 386 -51.76 -86.97 -7.39
C GLY A 386 -50.55 -86.24 -8.01
N ASN A 387 -49.48 -86.11 -7.22
CA ASN A 387 -48.23 -85.46 -7.61
C ASN A 387 -47.02 -86.10 -6.92
N THR A 388 -45.83 -85.79 -7.40
CA THR A 388 -44.56 -86.10 -6.73
C THR A 388 -43.74 -84.82 -6.57
N THR A 389 -42.83 -84.78 -5.59
CA THR A 389 -42.00 -83.60 -5.31
C THR A 389 -40.52 -83.95 -5.13
N ALA A 390 -39.62 -83.01 -5.42
CA ALA A 390 -38.18 -83.10 -5.15
C ALA A 390 -37.65 -81.75 -4.65
N THR A 391 -36.63 -81.76 -3.78
CA THR A 391 -36.02 -80.54 -3.22
C THR A 391 -34.50 -80.52 -3.34
N ALA A 392 -33.91 -79.32 -3.40
CA ALA A 392 -32.45 -79.10 -3.41
C ALA A 392 -32.07 -77.79 -2.69
N SER A 393 -30.80 -77.59 -2.34
CA SER A 393 -30.31 -76.35 -1.72
C SER A 393 -28.83 -76.10 -2.00
N ALA A 394 -28.40 -74.83 -2.06
CA ALA A 394 -27.01 -74.42 -2.29
C ALA A 394 -26.61 -73.14 -1.53
N ALA A 395 -25.37 -73.09 -1.04
CA ALA A 395 -24.76 -71.88 -0.48
C ALA A 395 -24.24 -70.95 -1.59
N ILE A 396 -24.18 -69.65 -1.30
CA ILE A 396 -23.68 -68.64 -2.24
C ILE A 396 -22.14 -68.66 -2.25
N SER A 397 -21.56 -68.81 -3.43
CA SER A 397 -20.11 -68.78 -3.67
C SER A 397 -19.66 -67.48 -4.35
N THR A 398 -18.36 -67.17 -4.32
CA THR A 398 -17.81 -65.96 -4.97
C THR A 398 -17.83 -66.07 -6.51
N GLY A 399 -18.35 -65.04 -7.16
CA GLY A 399 -18.39 -64.87 -8.62
C GLY A 399 -17.23 -64.02 -9.15
N THR A 400 -17.49 -63.18 -10.17
CA THR A 400 -16.48 -62.36 -10.86
C THR A 400 -16.14 -61.07 -10.11
N THR A 401 -14.87 -60.63 -10.18
CA THR A 401 -14.40 -59.35 -9.62
C THR A 401 -14.07 -58.35 -10.73
N THR A 402 -14.57 -57.11 -10.64
CA THR A 402 -14.37 -56.06 -11.67
C THR A 402 -13.78 -54.77 -11.07
N ASN A 403 -13.01 -54.01 -11.85
CA ASN A 403 -12.44 -52.70 -11.47
C ASN A 403 -11.54 -52.67 -10.22
N ALA A 404 -10.87 -53.78 -9.94
CA ALA A 404 -10.06 -53.92 -8.72
C ALA A 404 -8.85 -52.95 -8.64
N THR A 405 -8.42 -52.39 -9.77
CA THR A 405 -7.27 -51.48 -9.89
C THR A 405 -7.54 -50.33 -10.88
N ALA A 406 -6.77 -49.25 -10.80
CA ALA A 406 -6.81 -48.11 -11.73
C ALA A 406 -5.42 -47.49 -11.95
N VAL A 407 -5.20 -46.83 -13.10
CA VAL A 407 -3.96 -46.07 -13.39
C VAL A 407 -4.29 -44.57 -13.47
N ILE A 408 -3.50 -43.74 -12.80
CA ILE A 408 -3.60 -42.28 -12.86
C ILE A 408 -2.48 -41.75 -13.75
N THR A 409 -2.82 -40.82 -14.62
CA THR A 409 -1.89 -40.10 -15.52
C THR A 409 -2.13 -38.61 -15.40
N ASP A 410 -1.11 -37.81 -15.68
CA ASP A 410 -1.15 -36.36 -15.58
C ASP A 410 -0.39 -35.71 -16.75
N THR A 411 -0.83 -34.54 -17.20
CA THR A 411 -0.22 -33.79 -18.30
C THR A 411 -0.31 -32.28 -18.05
N GLU A 412 0.84 -31.62 -18.10
CA GLU A 412 1.00 -30.24 -17.66
C GLU A 412 1.78 -29.40 -18.68
N SER A 413 1.35 -28.16 -18.94
CA SER A 413 2.01 -27.23 -19.87
C SER A 413 1.77 -25.77 -19.51
N ILE A 414 2.67 -24.86 -19.89
CA ILE A 414 2.54 -23.42 -19.64
C ILE A 414 2.55 -22.63 -20.96
N THR A 415 1.76 -21.57 -21.00
CA THR A 415 1.69 -20.62 -22.11
C THR A 415 2.03 -19.21 -21.64
N GLY A 416 2.46 -18.35 -22.56
CA GLY A 416 2.87 -16.97 -22.29
C GLY A 416 4.35 -16.73 -22.57
N ASN A 417 4.69 -15.56 -23.12
CA ASN A 417 6.07 -15.22 -23.44
C ASN A 417 6.90 -15.11 -22.15
N PHE A 418 8.16 -15.54 -22.21
CA PHE A 418 9.12 -15.46 -21.09
C PHE A 418 8.79 -16.33 -19.87
N LEU A 419 7.78 -17.19 -19.94
CA LEU A 419 7.37 -18.09 -18.87
C LEU A 419 7.85 -19.52 -19.12
N GLN A 420 8.33 -20.15 -18.05
CA GLN A 420 8.62 -21.58 -17.98
C GLN A 420 8.12 -22.09 -16.63
N PHE A 421 7.93 -23.40 -16.48
CA PHE A 421 7.72 -24.01 -15.18
C PHE A 421 8.68 -25.18 -14.98
N SER A 422 8.93 -25.56 -13.73
CA SER A 422 9.58 -26.79 -13.35
C SER A 422 8.73 -27.51 -12.32
N VAL A 423 8.61 -28.82 -12.42
CA VAL A 423 8.25 -29.68 -11.28
C VAL A 423 9.52 -29.93 -10.49
N ASP A 424 9.57 -29.50 -9.23
CA ASP A 424 10.77 -29.50 -8.38
C ASP A 424 10.79 -30.68 -7.43
N SER A 425 9.63 -31.11 -6.95
CA SER A 425 9.50 -32.33 -6.14
C SER A 425 8.09 -32.91 -6.23
N LEU A 426 7.99 -34.20 -5.86
CA LEU A 426 6.74 -34.91 -5.71
C LEU A 426 6.49 -35.21 -4.23
N GLY A 427 5.25 -35.02 -3.79
CA GLY A 427 4.73 -35.45 -2.49
C GLY A 427 3.50 -36.35 -2.66
N GLY A 428 2.81 -36.63 -1.56
CA GLY A 428 1.63 -37.50 -1.55
C GLY A 428 1.96 -38.94 -1.15
N SER A 429 0.98 -39.82 -1.31
CA SER A 429 1.03 -41.20 -0.79
C SER A 429 1.48 -42.23 -1.83
N VAL A 430 1.66 -41.83 -3.09
CA VAL A 430 1.95 -42.73 -4.20
C VAL A 430 3.10 -42.20 -5.04
N ALA A 431 4.09 -43.07 -5.25
CA ALA A 431 5.19 -42.81 -6.20
C ALA A 431 4.73 -43.10 -7.63
N GLY A 432 5.32 -42.39 -8.60
CA GLY A 432 5.07 -42.61 -10.02
C GLY A 432 6.29 -42.28 -10.86
N SER A 433 6.11 -42.24 -12.17
CA SER A 433 7.18 -41.97 -13.13
C SER A 433 6.76 -40.95 -14.18
N PHE A 434 7.74 -40.20 -14.68
CA PHE A 434 7.53 -39.28 -15.80
C PHE A 434 7.76 -39.99 -17.15
N ASN A 435 6.94 -39.68 -18.16
CA ASN A 435 7.09 -40.27 -19.50
C ASN A 435 6.77 -39.26 -20.64
N PRO A 436 7.77 -38.81 -21.42
CA PRO A 436 9.18 -39.19 -21.39
C PRO A 436 9.87 -38.79 -20.08
N ALA A 437 11.06 -39.32 -19.82
CA ALA A 437 11.80 -39.04 -18.59
C ALA A 437 11.99 -37.53 -18.40
N TYR A 438 11.55 -37.03 -17.26
CA TYR A 438 11.69 -35.64 -16.84
C TYR A 438 12.54 -35.58 -15.56
N VAL A 439 13.53 -34.70 -15.54
CA VAL A 439 14.40 -34.48 -14.38
C VAL A 439 13.82 -33.34 -13.55
N LEU A 440 13.53 -33.60 -12.27
CA LEU A 440 13.00 -32.60 -11.35
C LEU A 440 13.86 -31.31 -11.36
N GLY A 441 13.20 -30.15 -11.30
CA GLY A 441 13.80 -28.82 -11.42
C GLY A 441 14.08 -28.35 -12.85
N THR A 442 13.85 -29.17 -13.88
CA THR A 442 14.10 -28.77 -15.28
C THR A 442 13.05 -27.77 -15.77
N LYS A 443 13.48 -26.56 -16.13
CA LYS A 443 12.60 -25.53 -16.70
C LYS A 443 12.11 -25.96 -18.09
N THR A 444 10.79 -25.92 -18.32
CA THR A 444 10.17 -26.29 -19.58
C THR A 444 8.89 -25.49 -19.84
N VAL A 445 8.39 -25.54 -21.08
CA VAL A 445 7.03 -25.07 -21.42
C VAL A 445 6.00 -26.21 -21.43
N GLY A 446 6.45 -27.44 -21.21
CA GLY A 446 5.66 -28.66 -21.30
C GLY A 446 5.62 -29.27 -22.71
N PRO A 447 4.91 -30.40 -22.88
CA PRO A 447 4.19 -31.12 -21.84
C PRO A 447 5.13 -31.87 -20.87
N VAL A 448 4.82 -31.85 -19.58
CA VAL A 448 5.35 -32.78 -18.57
C VAL A 448 4.27 -33.81 -18.30
N ASN A 449 4.58 -35.10 -18.46
CA ASN A 449 3.61 -36.16 -18.22
C ASN A 449 4.05 -37.06 -17.08
N TRP A 450 3.12 -37.45 -16.21
CA TRP A 450 3.36 -38.34 -15.07
C TRP A 450 2.37 -39.50 -15.05
N THR A 451 2.75 -40.64 -14.51
CA THR A 451 1.85 -41.77 -14.24
C THR A 451 2.12 -42.43 -12.89
N SER A 452 1.05 -42.87 -12.21
CA SER A 452 1.11 -43.59 -10.94
C SER A 452 1.49 -45.07 -11.08
N GLY A 453 1.46 -45.64 -12.30
CA GLY A 453 1.32 -47.08 -12.47
C GLY A 453 -0.02 -47.61 -11.93
N GLU A 454 -0.17 -48.94 -11.85
CA GLU A 454 -1.41 -49.58 -11.40
C GLU A 454 -1.59 -49.43 -9.88
N GLN A 455 -2.73 -48.88 -9.46
CA GLN A 455 -3.10 -48.62 -8.07
C GLN A 455 -4.23 -49.54 -7.63
N SER A 456 -4.11 -50.07 -6.41
CA SER A 456 -5.12 -50.93 -5.77
C SER A 456 -5.75 -50.27 -4.53
N SER A 457 -5.43 -49.02 -4.23
CA SER A 457 -6.03 -48.28 -3.11
C SER A 457 -6.20 -46.80 -3.45
N SER A 458 -6.98 -46.10 -2.62
CA SER A 458 -7.01 -44.64 -2.62
C SER A 458 -5.60 -44.07 -2.44
N GLY A 459 -5.34 -42.91 -3.01
CA GLY A 459 -4.01 -42.29 -2.97
C GLY A 459 -4.00 -40.84 -3.44
N SER A 460 -2.82 -40.25 -3.45
CA SER A 460 -2.59 -38.88 -3.90
C SER A 460 -1.17 -38.69 -4.39
N VAL A 461 -0.99 -37.72 -5.28
CA VAL A 461 0.32 -37.15 -5.65
C VAL A 461 0.21 -35.64 -5.60
N VAL A 462 1.27 -34.99 -5.13
CA VAL A 462 1.39 -33.54 -5.08
C VAL A 462 2.61 -33.12 -5.88
N PHE A 463 2.43 -32.26 -6.87
CA PHE A 463 3.51 -31.67 -7.64
C PHE A 463 3.83 -30.30 -7.07
N MET A 464 5.01 -30.19 -6.45
CA MET A 464 5.57 -28.90 -6.08
C MET A 464 6.29 -28.34 -7.31
N LYS A 465 5.82 -27.19 -7.80
CA LYS A 465 6.35 -26.56 -9.01
C LYS A 465 6.85 -25.16 -8.71
N THR A 466 7.73 -24.68 -9.56
CA THR A 466 8.12 -23.28 -9.63
C THR A 466 7.81 -22.75 -11.02
N ILE A 467 7.08 -21.64 -11.08
CA ILE A 467 6.89 -20.84 -12.29
C ILE A 467 8.06 -19.86 -12.36
N HIS A 468 8.73 -19.82 -13.51
CA HIS A 468 9.89 -18.98 -13.78
C HIS A 468 9.54 -17.92 -14.81
N LEU A 469 9.89 -16.67 -14.51
CA LEU A 469 9.83 -15.54 -15.43
C LEU A 469 11.27 -15.15 -15.84
N ASN A 470 11.51 -14.88 -17.13
CA ASN A 470 12.85 -14.53 -17.62
C ASN A 470 13.23 -13.06 -17.27
N GLY A 471 13.53 -12.81 -16.00
CA GLY A 471 13.89 -11.49 -15.47
C GLY A 471 12.71 -10.52 -15.36
N GLN A 472 13.00 -9.22 -15.30
CA GLN A 472 11.98 -8.16 -15.14
C GLN A 472 11.21 -7.94 -16.45
N LYS A 473 10.23 -8.82 -16.71
CA LYS A 473 9.39 -8.80 -17.92
C LYS A 473 7.92 -8.65 -17.57
N ILE A 474 7.22 -7.76 -18.27
CA ILE A 474 5.76 -7.67 -18.25
C ILE A 474 5.20 -8.79 -19.14
N THR A 475 4.40 -9.69 -18.59
CA THR A 475 3.84 -10.83 -19.30
C THR A 475 2.50 -11.28 -18.71
N SER A 476 1.80 -12.11 -19.47
CA SER A 476 0.63 -12.86 -19.03
C SER A 476 0.63 -14.25 -19.64
N GLY A 477 0.15 -15.24 -18.91
CA GLY A 477 0.19 -16.64 -19.31
C GLY A 477 -0.73 -17.54 -18.50
N THR A 478 -0.67 -18.85 -18.76
CA THR A 478 -1.45 -19.85 -18.03
C THR A 478 -0.71 -21.16 -17.96
N LEU A 479 -0.55 -21.71 -16.75
CA LEU A 479 -0.15 -23.10 -16.52
C LEU A 479 -1.41 -23.97 -16.49
N THR A 480 -1.51 -24.90 -17.45
CA THR A 480 -2.64 -25.82 -17.65
C THR A 480 -2.22 -27.22 -17.22
N ASP A 481 -3.05 -27.88 -16.42
CA ASP A 481 -2.69 -29.19 -15.86
C ASP A 481 -3.92 -30.13 -15.78
N THR A 482 -3.82 -31.34 -16.33
CA THR A 482 -4.93 -32.29 -16.48
C THR A 482 -4.56 -33.70 -16.01
N ALA A 483 -5.37 -34.27 -15.10
CA ALA A 483 -5.23 -35.65 -14.65
C ALA A 483 -6.30 -36.56 -15.23
N THR A 484 -5.95 -37.82 -15.48
CA THR A 484 -6.86 -38.88 -15.95
C THR A 484 -6.69 -40.14 -15.12
N LEU A 485 -7.78 -40.69 -14.56
CA LEU A 485 -7.85 -41.99 -13.89
C LEU A 485 -8.50 -43.01 -14.80
N THR A 486 -7.87 -44.16 -15.03
CA THR A 486 -8.40 -45.24 -15.87
C THR A 486 -8.56 -46.52 -15.03
N PRO A 487 -9.79 -46.92 -14.66
CA PRO A 487 -10.03 -48.22 -14.03
C PRO A 487 -9.69 -49.36 -15.00
N LYS A 488 -9.24 -50.51 -14.49
CA LYS A 488 -8.78 -51.65 -15.31
C LYS A 488 -9.82 -52.15 -16.32
N ASP A 489 -11.08 -52.23 -15.90
CA ASP A 489 -12.20 -52.76 -16.69
C ASP A 489 -13.23 -51.66 -17.02
N GLY A 490 -12.89 -50.39 -16.75
CA GLY A 490 -13.79 -49.24 -16.82
C GLY A 490 -13.32 -48.16 -17.78
N SER A 491 -14.16 -47.14 -17.98
CA SER A 491 -13.82 -45.99 -18.82
C SER A 491 -12.96 -44.95 -18.06
N PRO A 492 -12.03 -44.25 -18.73
CA PRO A 492 -11.25 -43.18 -18.12
C PRO A 492 -12.12 -42.04 -17.58
N GLN A 493 -11.73 -41.49 -16.43
CA GLN A 493 -12.28 -40.29 -15.80
C GLN A 493 -11.22 -39.19 -15.84
N VAL A 494 -11.60 -37.98 -16.29
CA VAL A 494 -10.69 -36.83 -16.37
C VAL A 494 -11.03 -35.84 -15.25
N SER A 495 -10.01 -35.30 -14.59
CA SER A 495 -10.13 -34.19 -13.64
C SER A 495 -9.19 -33.06 -14.03
N GLY A 496 -9.77 -31.93 -14.40
CA GLY A 496 -9.07 -30.78 -15.00
C GLY A 496 -9.63 -30.42 -16.39
N PRO A 497 -8.97 -29.53 -17.14
CA PRO A 497 -7.73 -28.84 -16.76
C PRO A 497 -7.92 -27.88 -15.58
N VAL A 498 -7.01 -27.90 -14.62
CA VAL A 498 -6.83 -26.77 -13.70
C VAL A 498 -5.93 -25.75 -14.38
N ASN A 499 -6.34 -24.49 -14.34
CA ASN A 499 -5.61 -23.38 -14.97
C ASN A 499 -5.12 -22.44 -13.90
N VAL A 500 -3.81 -22.21 -13.86
CA VAL A 500 -3.18 -21.20 -13.00
C VAL A 500 -2.86 -19.99 -13.86
N ALA A 501 -3.60 -18.90 -13.65
CA ALA A 501 -3.39 -17.65 -14.39
C ALA A 501 -2.10 -16.97 -13.93
N ILE A 502 -1.31 -16.44 -14.86
CA ILE A 502 -0.01 -15.83 -14.54
C ILE A 502 0.00 -14.41 -15.08
N VAL A 503 0.39 -13.46 -14.24
CA VAL A 503 0.54 -12.05 -14.65
C VAL A 503 1.78 -11.42 -14.00
N SER A 504 2.36 -10.44 -14.68
CA SER A 504 3.29 -9.49 -14.09
C SER A 504 2.90 -8.08 -14.50
N SER A 505 3.22 -7.13 -13.64
CA SER A 505 2.94 -5.70 -13.81
C SER A 505 4.21 -4.89 -13.59
N SER A 506 4.13 -3.59 -13.82
CA SER A 506 5.28 -2.69 -13.68
C SER A 506 4.81 -1.35 -13.16
N ALA A 507 5.48 -0.87 -12.13
CA ALA A 507 5.29 0.46 -11.58
C ALA A 507 6.68 1.04 -11.32
N ALA A 508 7.08 1.97 -12.17
CA ALA A 508 8.41 2.59 -12.16
C ALA A 508 8.50 3.67 -11.07
N GLU A 509 9.73 4.06 -10.76
CA GLU A 509 10.05 5.18 -9.88
C GLU A 509 10.80 6.27 -10.63
N LEU A 510 10.33 7.51 -10.44
CA LEU A 510 10.99 8.73 -10.87
C LEU A 510 11.58 9.43 -9.66
N LYS A 511 12.90 9.55 -9.60
CA LYS A 511 13.61 10.34 -8.59
C LYS A 511 13.87 11.74 -9.13
N ILE A 512 13.64 12.76 -8.32
CA ILE A 512 14.03 14.14 -8.60
C ILE A 512 15.13 14.52 -7.63
N ASP A 513 16.32 14.81 -8.16
CA ASP A 513 17.47 15.28 -7.39
C ASP A 513 17.65 16.77 -7.61
N LYS A 514 17.69 17.53 -6.50
CA LYS A 514 17.80 18.97 -6.50
C LYS A 514 18.97 19.48 -5.70
N SER A 515 19.81 20.30 -6.32
CA SER A 515 20.85 21.06 -5.65
C SER A 515 20.72 22.56 -5.88
N ILE A 516 21.11 23.33 -4.86
CA ILE A 516 21.31 24.78 -4.90
C ILE A 516 22.73 25.02 -4.42
N ASP A 517 23.52 25.79 -5.16
CA ASP A 517 24.92 26.02 -4.82
C ASP A 517 25.09 26.79 -3.51
N ALA A 518 26.21 26.55 -2.83
CA ALA A 518 26.47 27.10 -1.49
C ALA A 518 26.43 28.63 -1.45
N GLU A 519 26.83 29.29 -2.53
CA GLU A 519 26.77 30.75 -2.65
C GLU A 519 25.32 31.24 -2.64
N SER A 520 24.44 30.66 -3.46
CA SER A 520 23.01 31.04 -3.47
C SER A 520 22.28 30.74 -2.16
N MET A 521 22.72 29.70 -1.43
CA MET A 521 22.22 29.37 -0.09
C MET A 521 22.68 30.36 0.99
N SER A 522 23.85 30.99 0.82
CA SER A 522 24.40 31.95 1.79
C SER A 522 23.62 33.27 1.88
N PHE A 523 22.72 33.53 0.93
CA PHE A 523 21.86 34.72 0.92
C PHE A 523 20.58 34.57 1.75
N LEU A 524 20.21 33.37 2.17
CA LEU A 524 19.07 33.20 3.08
C LEU A 524 19.44 33.74 4.46
N ALA A 525 18.52 34.46 5.10
CA ALA A 525 18.56 34.80 6.52
C ALA A 525 17.71 33.83 7.35
N ALA A 526 17.86 33.86 8.67
CA ALA A 526 17.04 33.04 9.58
C ALA A 526 15.54 33.35 9.39
N GLY A 527 14.75 32.32 9.08
CA GLY A 527 13.32 32.44 8.78
C GLY A 527 12.98 32.44 7.29
N GLU A 528 13.98 32.51 6.41
CA GLU A 528 13.81 32.47 4.95
C GLU A 528 14.08 31.07 4.39
N LYS A 529 13.50 30.79 3.22
CA LYS A 529 13.62 29.50 2.54
C LYS A 529 13.45 29.62 1.03
N TYR A 530 14.04 28.69 0.30
CA TYR A 530 13.66 28.40 -1.08
C TYR A 530 12.68 27.23 -1.10
N VAL A 531 11.61 27.37 -1.87
CA VAL A 531 10.61 26.34 -2.13
C VAL A 531 10.68 26.02 -3.62
N ILE A 532 11.04 24.78 -3.94
CA ILE A 532 11.18 24.29 -5.31
C ILE A 532 9.99 23.40 -5.62
N ARG A 533 9.13 23.84 -6.53
CA ARG A 533 7.93 23.12 -6.96
C ARG A 533 8.23 22.41 -8.27
N PHE A 534 7.95 21.11 -8.31
CA PHE A 534 8.06 20.30 -9.52
C PHE A 534 6.67 19.92 -9.99
N THR A 535 6.37 20.21 -11.25
CA THR A 535 5.19 19.69 -11.93
C THR A 535 5.62 18.52 -12.82
N ILE A 536 5.04 17.35 -12.59
CA ILE A 536 5.31 16.13 -13.33
C ILE A 536 4.10 15.84 -14.21
N THR A 537 4.31 15.68 -15.51
CA THR A 537 3.27 15.31 -16.48
C THR A 537 3.69 14.08 -17.25
N ARG A 538 2.73 13.29 -17.73
CA ARG A 538 3.00 12.10 -18.55
C ARG A 538 2.83 12.45 -20.03
N LEU A 539 3.86 12.20 -20.82
CA LEU A 539 3.83 12.51 -22.25
C LEU A 539 2.81 11.60 -22.95
N GLY A 540 1.81 12.19 -23.61
CA GLY A 540 0.73 11.44 -24.26
C GLY A 540 -0.52 11.23 -23.40
N ASP A 541 -0.53 11.63 -22.13
CA ASP A 541 -1.73 11.71 -21.28
C ASP A 541 -1.85 13.07 -20.60
N ALA A 542 -2.67 13.93 -21.20
CA ALA A 542 -2.91 15.28 -20.69
C ALA A 542 -3.67 15.32 -19.35
N THR A 543 -4.19 14.19 -18.85
CA THR A 543 -4.93 14.12 -17.59
C THR A 543 -4.06 13.78 -16.39
N TYR A 544 -2.86 13.23 -16.61
CA TYR A 544 -1.93 12.90 -15.53
C TYR A 544 -1.05 14.11 -15.18
N GLN A 545 -1.17 14.57 -13.93
CA GLN A 545 -0.32 15.59 -13.35
C GLN A 545 -0.07 15.26 -11.87
N ASP A 546 1.19 15.28 -11.43
CA ASP A 546 1.57 15.24 -10.00
C ASP A 546 2.45 16.46 -9.68
N SER A 547 2.50 16.84 -8.41
CA SER A 547 3.32 17.94 -7.92
C SER A 547 4.14 17.50 -6.72
N LYS A 548 5.44 17.79 -6.74
CA LYS A 548 6.33 17.61 -5.59
C LYS A 548 6.94 18.93 -5.18
N GLU A 549 7.30 19.04 -3.91
CA GLU A 549 7.93 20.22 -3.36
C GLU A 549 9.19 19.83 -2.57
N LEU A 550 10.27 20.57 -2.76
CA LEU A 550 11.46 20.51 -1.92
C LEU A 550 11.72 21.88 -1.31
N VAL A 551 11.91 21.91 0.01
CA VAL A 551 12.18 23.14 0.75
C VAL A 551 13.62 23.16 1.20
N PHE A 552 14.34 24.25 0.94
CA PHE A 552 15.69 24.53 1.40
C PHE A 552 15.65 25.70 2.38
N ASN A 553 15.94 25.45 3.64
CA ASN A 553 15.91 26.45 4.69
C ASN A 553 17.28 27.10 4.86
N PHE A 554 17.30 28.24 5.57
CA PHE A 554 18.53 28.79 6.12
C PHE A 554 19.37 27.71 6.82
N GLY A 555 20.65 27.62 6.44
CA GLY A 555 21.60 26.63 6.98
C GLY A 555 21.77 25.35 6.14
N ASP A 556 20.94 25.11 5.11
CA ASP A 556 21.06 23.94 4.22
C ASP A 556 22.20 24.06 3.17
N SER A 557 23.30 24.76 3.49
CA SER A 557 24.35 25.09 2.50
C SER A 557 25.00 23.84 1.90
N GLY A 558 24.95 23.70 0.57
CA GLY A 558 25.52 22.55 -0.13
C GLY A 558 24.67 21.27 -0.06
N ALA A 559 23.45 21.33 0.47
CA ALA A 559 22.55 20.18 0.50
C ALA A 559 22.05 19.84 -0.91
N THR A 560 22.07 18.55 -1.26
CA THR A 560 21.23 18.00 -2.32
C THR A 560 20.03 17.35 -1.66
N LYS A 561 18.83 17.76 -2.04
CA LYS A 561 17.58 17.14 -1.58
C LYS A 561 16.97 16.34 -2.71
N SER A 562 16.24 15.29 -2.35
CA SER A 562 15.62 14.42 -3.32
C SER A 562 14.21 14.05 -2.91
N VAL A 563 13.37 13.80 -3.91
CA VAL A 563 12.01 13.29 -3.73
C VAL A 563 11.74 12.26 -4.82
N SER A 564 11.12 11.15 -4.43
CA SER A 564 10.74 10.08 -5.36
C SER A 564 9.24 10.06 -5.58
N LEU A 565 8.85 9.72 -6.81
CA LEU A 565 7.50 9.35 -7.21
C LEU A 565 7.52 7.87 -7.54
N THR A 566 6.80 7.07 -6.78
CA THR A 566 6.69 5.62 -7.00
C THR A 566 5.31 5.28 -7.58
N GLY A 567 5.17 4.07 -8.12
CA GLY A 567 3.90 3.61 -8.65
C GLY A 567 3.54 4.18 -10.02
N LEU A 568 4.52 4.72 -10.76
CA LEU A 568 4.31 5.32 -12.07
C LEU A 568 4.07 4.24 -13.12
N VAL A 569 3.08 4.44 -13.98
CA VAL A 569 2.93 3.61 -15.17
C VAL A 569 4.16 3.84 -16.07
N PRO A 570 4.86 2.79 -16.55
CA PRO A 570 5.98 2.96 -17.47
C PRO A 570 5.62 3.76 -18.70
N ASP A 571 6.21 4.94 -18.83
CA ASP A 571 5.99 5.91 -19.91
C ASP A 571 7.09 6.99 -19.87
N THR A 572 7.04 7.97 -20.76
CA THR A 572 7.88 9.16 -20.67
C THR A 572 7.23 10.23 -19.79
N TYR A 573 7.96 10.77 -18.82
CA TYR A 573 7.50 11.83 -17.93
C TYR A 573 8.28 13.11 -18.16
N GLN A 574 7.58 14.24 -18.15
CA GLN A 574 8.18 15.56 -18.18
C GLN A 574 8.09 16.21 -16.79
N VAL A 575 9.23 16.57 -16.23
CA VAL A 575 9.36 17.29 -14.96
C VAL A 575 9.70 18.73 -15.26
N VAL A 576 8.91 19.67 -14.74
CA VAL A 576 9.12 21.12 -14.86
C VAL A 576 9.30 21.71 -13.47
N GLU A 577 10.39 22.46 -13.29
CA GLU A 577 10.75 23.14 -12.05
C GLU A 577 10.25 24.60 -12.05
N GLU A 578 9.73 25.02 -10.90
CA GLU A 578 9.49 26.41 -10.52
C GLU A 578 10.18 26.70 -9.18
N THR A 579 11.01 27.75 -9.15
CA THR A 579 11.77 28.12 -7.96
C THR A 579 11.17 29.35 -7.28
N VAL A 580 10.87 29.24 -5.99
CA VAL A 580 10.24 30.30 -5.20
C VAL A 580 11.13 30.64 -4.00
N PHE A 581 11.44 31.91 -3.81
CA PHE A 581 11.99 32.42 -2.56
C PHE A 581 10.84 32.85 -1.64
N VAL A 582 10.97 32.54 -0.34
CA VAL A 582 10.00 32.90 0.68
C VAL A 582 10.73 33.62 1.81
N ASN A 583 10.36 34.87 2.05
CA ASN A 583 10.95 35.66 3.12
C ASN A 583 10.38 35.26 4.50
N ALA A 584 10.93 35.83 5.58
CA ALA A 584 10.51 35.55 6.95
C ALA A 584 9.04 35.90 7.27
N ALA A 585 8.39 36.72 6.43
CA ALA A 585 6.97 37.06 6.53
C ALA A 585 6.05 36.15 5.67
N ASN A 586 6.60 35.09 5.06
CA ASN A 586 5.91 34.18 4.13
C ASN A 586 5.41 34.85 2.84
N VAL A 587 6.08 35.89 2.35
CA VAL A 587 5.82 36.47 1.03
C VAL A 587 6.68 35.77 -0.01
N GLU A 588 6.06 35.34 -1.12
CA GLU A 588 6.72 34.59 -2.20
C GLU A 588 7.27 35.52 -3.29
N ALA A 589 8.46 35.22 -3.81
CA ALA A 589 9.04 35.83 -5.00
C ALA A 589 9.62 34.76 -5.95
N ILE A 590 9.34 34.88 -7.24
CA ILE A 590 9.80 33.94 -8.28
C ILE A 590 11.02 34.49 -9.04
N GLY A 591 11.79 33.61 -9.67
CA GLY A 591 12.91 34.00 -10.54
C GLY A 591 14.21 34.36 -9.81
N VAL A 592 14.31 34.03 -8.52
CA VAL A 592 15.50 34.30 -7.68
C VAL A 592 16.62 33.28 -7.95
N LEU A 593 16.22 32.07 -8.38
CA LEU A 593 17.10 30.96 -8.75
C LEU A 593 16.82 30.53 -10.20
N ALA A 594 17.83 30.00 -10.88
CA ALA A 594 17.70 29.44 -12.21
C ALA A 594 18.63 28.24 -12.39
N ASP A 595 18.17 27.22 -13.10
CA ASP A 595 19.02 26.12 -13.58
C ASP A 595 19.68 26.57 -14.89
N ALA A 596 21.01 26.44 -14.97
CA ALA A 596 21.78 26.94 -16.11
C ALA A 596 21.50 26.19 -17.42
N THR A 597 20.90 25.00 -17.37
CA THR A 597 20.59 24.19 -18.54
C THR A 597 19.16 24.39 -19.03
N SER A 598 18.17 24.16 -18.16
CA SER A 598 16.75 24.26 -18.46
C SER A 598 15.95 24.03 -17.17
N ASN A 599 14.75 24.59 -17.07
CA ASN A 599 13.79 24.28 -16.02
C ASN A 599 12.95 23.03 -16.29
N SER A 600 13.21 22.28 -17.36
CA SER A 600 12.49 21.04 -17.70
C SER A 600 13.44 19.86 -17.97
N ARG A 601 13.02 18.66 -17.55
CA ARG A 601 13.68 17.38 -17.82
C ARG A 601 12.67 16.36 -18.33
N SER A 602 13.02 15.65 -19.40
CA SER A 602 12.30 14.46 -19.83
C SER A 602 12.95 13.24 -19.21
N VAL A 603 12.17 12.35 -18.60
CA VAL A 603 12.63 11.10 -18.02
C VAL A 603 11.89 9.95 -18.69
N ASP A 604 12.64 9.06 -19.31
CA ASP A 604 12.13 7.88 -20.00
C ASP A 604 12.01 6.72 -19.00
N LEU A 605 10.78 6.29 -18.73
CA LEU A 605 10.44 5.09 -17.95
C LEU A 605 9.69 4.08 -18.82
N THR A 606 9.82 4.13 -20.14
CA THR A 606 9.02 3.31 -21.07
C THR A 606 9.33 1.82 -20.97
N VAL A 607 8.51 1.02 -21.68
CA VAL A 607 8.71 -0.42 -21.84
C VAL A 607 9.29 -0.70 -23.22
N THR A 608 10.43 -1.38 -23.28
CA THR A 608 11.04 -1.86 -24.54
C THR A 608 11.14 -3.38 -24.49
N ASP A 609 10.60 -4.08 -25.50
CA ASP A 609 10.58 -5.55 -25.57
C ASP A 609 10.09 -6.23 -24.28
N SER A 610 9.00 -5.72 -23.71
CA SER A 610 8.41 -6.15 -22.43
C SER A 610 9.29 -5.93 -21.19
N THR A 611 10.45 -5.28 -21.29
CA THR A 611 11.27 -4.85 -20.13
C THR A 611 10.94 -3.39 -19.79
N PRO A 612 10.42 -3.09 -18.60
CA PRO A 612 10.22 -1.72 -18.15
C PRO A 612 11.54 -1.09 -17.69
N ILE A 613 11.71 0.22 -17.94
CA ILE A 613 12.72 1.02 -17.26
C ILE A 613 12.18 1.39 -15.88
N CYS A 614 12.73 0.74 -14.85
CA CYS A 614 12.19 0.84 -13.49
C CYS A 614 12.59 2.09 -12.72
N LEU A 615 13.68 2.73 -13.11
CA LEU A 615 14.26 3.89 -12.42
C LEU A 615 14.67 4.94 -13.43
N GLY A 616 14.33 6.19 -13.13
CA GLY A 616 14.79 7.36 -13.87
C GLY A 616 14.99 8.53 -12.93
N THR A 617 15.97 9.37 -13.23
CA THR A 617 16.32 10.52 -12.39
C THR A 617 16.26 11.82 -13.18
N ALA A 618 15.48 12.79 -12.70
CA ALA A 618 15.54 14.18 -13.15
C ALA A 618 16.48 14.96 -12.21
N VAL A 619 17.57 15.49 -12.75
CA VAL A 619 18.55 16.26 -11.98
C VAL A 619 18.43 17.75 -12.31
N PHE A 620 18.26 18.57 -11.28
CA PHE A 620 18.22 20.02 -11.37
C PHE A 620 19.27 20.65 -10.44
N ALA A 621 20.03 21.62 -10.95
CA ALA A 621 21.06 22.34 -10.22
C ALA A 621 20.86 23.86 -10.42
N ASN A 622 20.30 24.55 -9.42
CA ASN A 622 20.13 26.00 -9.53
C ASN A 622 21.34 26.76 -9.00
N LYS A 623 21.53 27.93 -9.59
CA LYS A 623 22.28 29.05 -9.03
C LYS A 623 21.39 30.29 -9.01
N ARG A 624 21.79 31.32 -8.27
CA ARG A 624 21.11 32.63 -8.28
C ARG A 624 21.07 33.21 -9.69
N ALA A 625 19.97 33.90 -9.99
CA ALA A 625 19.75 34.53 -11.29
C ALA A 625 20.23 35.99 -11.38
N PHE A 626 20.81 36.56 -10.31
CA PHE A 626 21.25 37.96 -10.21
C PHE A 626 22.62 38.11 -9.53
N GLY A 627 23.27 39.25 -9.77
CA GLY A 627 24.53 39.63 -9.10
C GLY A 627 24.31 40.14 -7.67
N PRO A 628 25.31 40.01 -6.78
CA PRO A 628 25.20 40.52 -5.41
C PRO A 628 25.17 42.06 -5.37
N ALA A 629 24.61 42.62 -4.30
CA ALA A 629 24.80 44.01 -3.94
C ALA A 629 26.27 44.28 -3.60
N THR A 630 26.75 45.50 -3.86
CA THR A 630 28.11 45.96 -3.56
C THR A 630 28.08 47.33 -2.90
N ALA A 631 29.23 47.79 -2.37
CA ALA A 631 29.35 49.13 -1.80
C ALA A 631 30.56 49.88 -2.34
N GLU A 632 30.48 51.20 -2.35
CA GLU A 632 31.54 52.11 -2.76
C GLU A 632 31.61 53.34 -1.82
N VAL A 633 32.75 54.01 -1.83
CA VAL A 633 33.00 55.21 -1.04
C VAL A 633 33.69 56.29 -1.86
N GLN A 634 33.29 57.54 -1.66
CA GLN A 634 33.87 58.72 -2.28
C GLN A 634 34.37 59.68 -1.20
N LYS A 635 35.51 60.32 -1.49
CA LYS A 635 36.14 61.28 -0.60
C LYS A 635 36.23 62.66 -1.23
N VAL A 636 35.75 63.68 -0.51
CA VAL A 636 35.92 65.10 -0.83
C VAL A 636 36.72 65.79 0.27
N THR A 637 37.55 66.75 -0.12
CA THR A 637 38.37 67.57 0.79
C THR A 637 38.25 69.05 0.46
N ASP A 638 38.44 69.90 1.47
CA ASP A 638 38.57 71.35 1.34
C ASP A 638 39.87 71.82 2.03
N PRO A 639 40.89 72.32 1.31
CA PRO A 639 40.93 72.49 -0.13
C PRO A 639 40.97 71.13 -0.86
N VAL A 640 40.60 71.13 -2.14
CA VAL A 640 40.75 69.96 -3.01
C VAL A 640 42.23 69.65 -3.18
N LEU A 641 42.64 68.43 -2.84
CA LEU A 641 44.02 67.96 -2.95
C LEU A 641 44.31 67.39 -4.35
N GLN A 642 45.60 67.40 -4.72
CA GLN A 642 46.13 66.79 -5.93
C GLN A 642 46.97 65.55 -5.59
N SER A 643 47.23 64.69 -6.57
CA SER A 643 47.88 63.39 -6.35
C SER A 643 49.31 63.43 -5.77
N GLY A 644 49.96 64.60 -5.80
CA GLY A 644 51.26 64.82 -5.18
C GLY A 644 51.20 65.24 -3.70
N ASP A 645 50.02 65.54 -3.17
CA ASP A 645 49.84 65.99 -1.79
C ASP A 645 49.93 64.82 -0.81
N ALA A 646 50.60 65.02 0.32
CA ALA A 646 50.80 64.00 1.35
C ALA A 646 49.47 63.42 1.90
N ASP A 647 48.38 64.20 1.85
CA ASP A 647 47.07 63.82 2.37
C ASP A 647 46.08 63.32 1.28
N PHE A 648 46.54 63.07 0.05
CA PHE A 648 45.65 62.75 -1.08
C PHE A 648 44.86 61.44 -0.92
N LYS A 649 45.45 60.39 -0.34
CA LYS A 649 44.82 59.06 -0.16
C LYS A 649 44.10 58.96 1.20
N TRP A 650 42.85 58.49 1.23
CA TRP A 650 42.05 58.31 2.45
C TRP A 650 41.54 56.88 2.57
N SER A 651 41.63 56.32 3.77
CA SER A 651 41.26 54.93 4.06
C SER A 651 39.91 54.85 4.77
N PHE A 652 39.06 53.94 4.27
CA PHE A 652 37.73 53.66 4.77
C PHE A 652 37.58 52.19 5.09
N THR A 653 36.79 51.89 6.11
CA THR A 653 36.49 50.51 6.52
C THR A 653 35.00 50.26 6.43
N LEU A 654 34.60 49.29 5.60
CA LEU A 654 33.26 48.72 5.56
C LEU A 654 33.17 47.56 6.55
N THR A 655 32.21 47.61 7.47
CA THR A 655 31.91 46.53 8.42
C THR A 655 30.46 46.07 8.27
N GLY A 656 30.22 44.79 8.50
CA GLY A 656 28.90 44.16 8.38
C GLY A 656 29.02 42.64 8.23
N PRO A 657 27.90 41.95 7.94
CA PRO A 657 27.90 40.52 7.69
C PRO A 657 28.94 40.11 6.64
N GLY A 658 29.69 39.03 6.91
CA GLY A 658 30.72 38.51 5.98
C GLY A 658 32.00 39.34 5.86
N ALA A 659 32.06 40.58 6.38
CA ALA A 659 33.22 41.47 6.23
C ALA A 659 34.39 41.17 7.20
N GLY A 660 34.22 40.26 8.15
CA GLY A 660 35.27 39.90 9.13
C GLY A 660 35.74 41.10 9.95
N THR A 661 37.05 41.40 9.93
CA THR A 661 37.64 42.59 10.58
C THR A 661 37.36 43.91 9.85
N GLY A 662 36.66 43.85 8.71
CA GLY A 662 36.33 44.99 7.85
C GLY A 662 37.01 44.91 6.49
N VAL A 663 36.33 45.40 5.46
CA VAL A 663 36.85 45.52 4.09
C VAL A 663 37.34 46.95 3.89
N LEU A 664 38.58 47.10 3.44
CA LEU A 664 39.20 48.41 3.26
C LEU A 664 38.97 48.94 1.84
N ALA A 665 38.80 50.25 1.73
CA ALA A 665 38.88 50.98 0.47
C ALA A 665 39.75 52.22 0.63
N GLU A 666 40.59 52.50 -0.36
CA GLU A 666 41.36 53.75 -0.42
C GLU A 666 40.78 54.67 -1.49
N ALA A 667 40.19 55.78 -1.07
CA ALA A 667 39.65 56.79 -1.97
C ALA A 667 40.60 57.98 -2.10
N ASP A 668 40.69 58.52 -3.31
CA ASP A 668 41.43 59.74 -3.60
C ASP A 668 40.62 60.97 -3.20
N ALA A 669 41.28 61.95 -2.60
CA ALA A 669 40.69 63.23 -2.23
C ALA A 669 40.20 64.00 -3.47
N GLY A 670 38.88 64.16 -3.59
CA GLY A 670 38.24 64.75 -4.78
C GLY A 670 38.11 63.78 -5.97
N GLY A 671 38.43 62.50 -5.79
CA GLY A 671 38.28 61.46 -6.80
C GLY A 671 36.85 60.93 -6.94
N GLY A 672 36.66 60.01 -7.89
CA GLY A 672 35.41 59.25 -8.04
C GLY A 672 35.19 58.26 -6.88
N ALA A 673 33.99 57.68 -6.81
CA ALA A 673 33.71 56.62 -5.86
C ALA A 673 34.57 55.37 -6.18
N VAL A 674 35.06 54.70 -5.14
CA VAL A 674 35.84 53.47 -5.23
C VAL A 674 35.09 52.34 -4.54
N ALA A 675 35.06 51.17 -5.17
CA ALA A 675 34.41 49.99 -4.60
C ALA A 675 35.19 49.46 -3.39
N PHE A 676 34.49 48.89 -2.43
CA PHE A 676 35.11 48.00 -1.45
C PHE A 676 35.42 46.68 -2.13
N GLU A 677 36.68 46.22 -2.05
CA GLU A 677 37.13 45.01 -2.74
C GLU A 677 37.74 44.00 -1.78
N ALA A 678 37.56 42.71 -2.07
CA ALA A 678 38.25 41.61 -1.41
C ALA A 678 38.85 40.68 -2.47
N GLY A 679 40.18 40.47 -2.42
CA GLY A 679 40.87 39.64 -3.41
C GLY A 679 40.89 40.23 -4.83
N GLY A 680 40.76 41.56 -4.98
CA GLY A 680 40.76 42.26 -6.27
C GLY A 680 39.43 42.17 -7.03
N GLN A 681 38.33 41.89 -6.34
CA GLN A 681 36.97 41.92 -6.89
C GLN A 681 36.05 42.71 -5.93
N PRO A 682 34.99 43.37 -6.43
CA PRO A 682 33.99 44.03 -5.60
C PRO A 682 33.45 43.09 -4.52
N PHE A 683 33.45 43.56 -3.28
CA PHE A 683 32.99 42.80 -2.13
C PHE A 683 31.48 42.58 -2.23
N SER A 684 31.07 41.32 -2.26
CA SER A 684 29.67 40.91 -2.37
C SER A 684 29.01 41.01 -1.00
N LEU A 685 27.97 41.85 -0.90
CA LEU A 685 27.26 42.07 0.35
C LEU A 685 26.23 40.97 0.59
N SER A 686 26.30 40.33 1.75
CA SER A 686 25.21 39.51 2.30
C SER A 686 24.10 40.39 2.89
N GLU A 687 22.92 39.82 3.12
CA GLU A 687 21.81 40.48 3.82
C GLU A 687 22.25 41.04 5.20
N GLY A 688 21.81 42.25 5.52
CA GLY A 688 22.00 42.86 6.84
C GLY A 688 22.50 44.30 6.82
N VAL A 689 22.93 44.79 7.99
CA VAL A 689 23.32 46.19 8.21
C VAL A 689 24.83 46.36 8.05
N TYR A 690 25.23 47.32 7.23
CA TYR A 690 26.62 47.69 7.01
C TYR A 690 26.89 49.12 7.48
N THR A 691 28.13 49.35 7.91
CA THR A 691 28.62 50.69 8.26
C THR A 691 29.98 50.94 7.63
N VAL A 692 30.16 52.14 7.07
CA VAL A 692 31.44 52.64 6.55
C VAL A 692 31.96 53.73 7.49
N THR A 693 33.24 53.64 7.86
CA THR A 693 33.93 54.61 8.72
C THR A 693 35.20 55.13 8.06
N GLU A 694 35.51 56.41 8.30
CA GLU A 694 36.76 57.04 7.83
C GLU A 694 37.85 56.94 8.89
N THR A 695 39.09 56.66 8.47
CA THR A 695 40.26 56.85 9.33
C THR A 695 40.63 58.34 9.39
N LEU A 696 40.44 58.97 10.55
CA LEU A 696 40.68 60.41 10.74
C LEU A 696 42.17 60.77 10.56
N LYS A 697 42.41 61.95 9.97
CA LYS A 697 43.76 62.53 9.79
C LYS A 697 43.97 63.75 10.68
N SER A 698 45.17 63.89 11.23
CA SER A 698 45.54 65.07 12.03
C SER A 698 45.51 66.35 11.21
N GLY A 699 45.01 67.45 11.79
CA GLY A 699 44.88 68.74 11.12
C GLY A 699 43.68 68.85 10.15
N TRP A 700 42.83 67.82 10.09
CA TRP A 700 41.61 67.79 9.30
C TRP A 700 40.39 67.58 10.21
N ASP A 701 39.30 68.26 9.90
CA ASP A 701 38.01 68.05 10.55
C ASP A 701 37.06 67.32 9.59
N LEU A 702 36.38 66.28 10.04
CA LEU A 702 35.26 65.65 9.31
C LEU A 702 34.07 66.61 9.36
N ASN A 703 33.63 67.10 8.21
CA ASN A 703 32.54 68.08 8.11
C ASN A 703 31.19 67.44 7.86
N SER A 704 31.13 66.36 7.09
CA SER A 704 29.88 65.66 6.80
C SER A 704 30.10 64.28 6.22
N VAL A 705 29.15 63.39 6.49
CA VAL A 705 28.99 62.09 5.82
C VAL A 705 27.64 62.08 5.12
N ASN A 706 27.60 61.76 3.82
CA ASN A 706 26.39 61.83 2.99
C ASN A 706 25.65 63.18 3.10
N SER A 707 26.41 64.28 3.18
CA SER A 707 25.91 65.65 3.38
C SER A 707 25.28 65.93 4.76
N ASP A 708 25.32 64.99 5.71
CA ASP A 708 24.91 65.21 7.09
C ASP A 708 26.13 65.63 7.95
N PRO A 709 26.14 66.86 8.52
CA PRO A 709 27.24 67.34 9.34
C PRO A 709 27.34 66.71 10.74
N ALA A 710 26.30 66.03 11.21
CA ALA A 710 26.31 65.32 12.50
C ALA A 710 26.77 63.85 12.35
N ALA A 711 26.69 63.30 11.15
CA ALA A 711 27.07 61.91 10.87
C ALA A 711 28.59 61.74 10.86
N THR A 712 29.07 60.70 11.54
CA THR A 712 30.48 60.27 11.52
C THR A 712 30.68 58.94 10.79
N THR A 713 29.60 58.27 10.43
CA THR A 713 29.58 56.98 9.72
C THR A 713 28.48 56.98 8.66
N CYS A 714 28.63 56.14 7.63
CA CYS A 714 27.61 55.90 6.61
C CYS A 714 27.01 54.51 6.84
N SER A 715 25.71 54.41 7.08
CA SER A 715 25.03 53.15 7.38
C SER A 715 23.95 52.85 6.35
N PHE A 716 23.85 51.59 5.93
CA PHE A 716 22.80 51.12 5.02
C PHE A 716 22.45 49.65 5.31
N THR A 717 21.29 49.21 4.82
CA THR A 717 20.81 47.83 4.97
C THR A 717 20.64 47.20 3.59
N VAL A 718 21.13 45.97 3.44
CA VAL A 718 20.95 45.13 2.26
C VAL A 718 19.84 44.14 2.55
N ASN A 719 18.79 44.13 1.72
CA ASN A 719 17.68 43.17 1.80
C ASN A 719 17.51 42.48 0.44
N TYR A 720 17.70 41.17 0.38
CA TYR A 720 17.46 40.40 -0.83
C TYR A 720 16.00 39.93 -0.91
N PRO A 721 15.46 39.75 -2.13
CA PRO A 721 16.07 40.00 -3.44
C PRO A 721 16.01 41.48 -3.90
N ALA A 722 15.41 42.38 -3.11
CA ALA A 722 15.14 43.76 -3.54
C ALA A 722 16.39 44.57 -3.90
N ASP A 723 17.50 44.35 -3.19
CA ASP A 723 18.78 45.03 -3.43
C ASP A 723 19.72 44.25 -4.36
N ALA A 724 19.23 43.22 -5.06
CA ALA A 724 20.02 42.47 -6.03
C ALA A 724 20.69 43.38 -7.07
N GLY A 725 22.02 43.24 -7.23
CA GLY A 725 22.83 44.03 -8.14
C GLY A 725 22.96 45.52 -7.79
N LYS A 726 22.46 45.97 -6.64
CA LYS A 726 22.51 47.37 -6.21
C LYS A 726 23.90 47.76 -5.71
N VAL A 727 24.31 49.00 -5.98
CA VAL A 727 25.55 49.59 -5.45
C VAL A 727 25.16 50.62 -4.37
N PHE A 728 25.64 50.43 -3.14
CA PHE A 728 25.47 51.39 -2.04
C PHE A 728 26.65 52.35 -1.99
N SER A 729 26.40 53.65 -1.96
CA SER A 729 27.45 54.68 -2.07
C SER A 729 27.51 55.57 -0.84
N CYS A 730 28.73 55.83 -0.33
CA CYS A 730 29.00 56.68 0.83
C CYS A 730 29.92 57.86 0.45
N LEU A 731 29.61 59.08 0.88
CA LEU A 731 30.39 60.29 0.61
C LEU A 731 30.90 60.94 1.90
N PHE A 732 32.21 61.13 2.04
CA PHE A 732 32.84 61.78 3.21
C PHE A 732 33.52 63.10 2.81
N LYS A 733 33.30 64.17 3.59
CA LYS A 733 33.90 65.51 3.36
C LYS A 733 34.70 65.99 4.56
N ASN A 734 35.99 66.35 4.37
CA ASN A 734 36.83 66.92 5.43
C ASN A 734 37.46 68.25 5.02
N THR A 735 37.75 69.11 6.00
CA THR A 735 38.33 70.45 5.82
C THR A 735 39.65 70.54 6.57
N LYS A 736 40.68 71.09 5.92
CA LYS A 736 42.01 71.28 6.51
C LYS A 736 42.05 72.53 7.37
N ARG A 737 42.64 72.43 8.56
CA ARG A 737 42.88 73.58 9.46
C ARG A 737 44.01 74.46 8.93
N ALA A 738 43.89 75.78 9.13
CA ALA A 738 44.85 76.80 8.74
C ALA A 738 45.96 76.97 9.79
N GLU A 739 47.14 77.46 9.38
CA GLU A 739 48.29 77.72 10.24
C GLU A 739 48.60 79.21 10.29
N VAL A 740 48.96 79.72 11.48
CA VAL A 740 49.26 81.14 11.70
C VAL A 740 50.64 81.28 12.33
N GLN A 741 51.51 82.08 11.71
CA GLN A 741 52.88 82.27 12.13
C GLN A 741 53.23 83.76 12.27
N VAL A 742 54.08 84.08 13.24
CA VAL A 742 54.72 85.40 13.36
C VAL A 742 56.23 85.22 13.27
N ILE A 743 56.86 86.04 12.44
CA ILE A 743 58.29 86.21 12.32
C ILE A 743 58.62 87.57 12.90
N LYS A 744 59.27 87.60 14.07
CA LYS A 744 59.58 88.81 14.83
C LYS A 744 61.04 89.22 14.64
N THR A 745 61.24 90.49 14.29
CA THR A 745 62.55 91.16 14.30
C THR A 745 62.59 92.28 15.35
N PHE A 746 63.80 92.67 15.73
CA PHE A 746 64.10 93.79 16.62
C PHE A 746 65.11 94.71 15.94
N ASN A 747 64.73 95.97 15.72
CA ASN A 747 65.51 96.96 14.99
C ASN A 747 65.99 96.46 13.61
N GLY A 748 65.11 95.79 12.88
CA GLY A 748 65.38 95.23 11.55
C GLY A 748 66.26 93.97 11.52
N ALA A 749 66.65 93.42 12.68
CA ALA A 749 67.48 92.22 12.79
C ALA A 749 66.78 91.08 13.57
N PRO A 750 67.21 89.82 13.42
CA PRO A 750 66.72 88.73 14.27
C PRO A 750 66.98 89.00 15.76
N ILE A 751 66.11 88.49 16.64
CA ILE A 751 66.28 88.64 18.08
C ILE A 751 67.45 87.76 18.54
N THR A 752 68.52 88.38 19.05
CA THR A 752 69.69 87.68 19.60
C THR A 752 69.97 88.01 21.07
N GLY A 753 69.26 88.98 21.65
CA GLY A 753 69.43 89.45 23.03
C GLY A 753 68.38 88.88 23.99
N SER A 754 68.18 89.59 25.11
CA SER A 754 67.22 89.22 26.16
C SER A 754 65.80 89.75 25.92
N GLU A 755 65.54 90.35 24.75
CA GLU A 755 64.24 90.92 24.40
C GLU A 755 63.19 89.83 24.25
N VAL A 756 61.98 90.12 24.74
CA VAL A 756 60.83 89.22 24.67
C VAL A 756 59.63 90.02 24.19
N PHE A 757 59.02 89.59 23.08
CA PHE A 757 57.82 90.19 22.52
C PHE A 757 56.65 89.22 22.64
N THR A 758 55.54 89.67 23.20
CA THR A 758 54.37 88.81 23.46
C THR A 758 53.30 89.02 22.40
N PHE A 759 52.85 87.93 21.79
CA PHE A 759 51.78 87.91 20.80
C PHE A 759 50.61 87.08 21.29
N SER A 760 49.40 87.49 20.94
CA SER A 760 48.20 86.67 21.12
C SER A 760 47.41 86.57 19.84
N LEU A 761 46.96 85.35 19.53
CA LEU A 761 45.91 85.11 18.55
C LEU A 761 44.55 85.20 19.25
N ARG A 762 43.63 85.98 18.69
CA ARG A 762 42.31 86.23 19.26
C ARG A 762 41.20 86.01 18.24
N THR A 763 39.98 85.89 18.74
CA THR A 763 38.75 86.02 17.96
C THR A 763 37.82 87.06 18.59
N GLY A 764 37.12 87.83 17.76
CA GLY A 764 36.18 88.86 18.19
C GLY A 764 36.81 90.13 18.80
N ALA A 765 38.11 90.35 18.65
CA ALA A 765 38.78 91.56 19.13
C ALA A 765 38.54 92.75 18.18
N SER A 766 38.32 93.95 18.74
CA SER A 766 38.12 95.20 17.99
C SER A 766 38.51 96.43 18.85
N ALA A 767 38.47 97.63 18.27
CA ALA A 767 38.65 98.87 19.03
C ALA A 767 37.61 99.06 20.18
N ALA A 768 36.50 98.31 20.16
CA ALA A 768 35.45 98.37 21.18
C ALA A 768 35.44 97.17 22.14
N ALA A 769 36.18 96.09 21.85
CA ALA A 769 36.16 94.86 22.66
C ALA A 769 37.50 94.12 22.63
N ASP A 770 37.94 93.59 23.77
CA ASP A 770 39.23 92.89 23.87
C ASP A 770 39.27 91.53 23.12
N GLY A 771 38.11 90.95 22.83
CA GLY A 771 37.97 89.63 22.21
C GLY A 771 38.41 88.47 23.14
N THR A 772 38.34 87.24 22.62
CA THR A 772 38.79 86.04 23.32
C THR A 772 40.19 85.65 22.84
N ILE A 773 41.12 85.47 23.78
CA ILE A 773 42.46 84.96 23.48
C ILE A 773 42.37 83.45 23.23
N LEU A 774 42.80 83.01 22.05
CA LEU A 774 42.92 81.60 21.70
C LEU A 774 44.25 81.03 22.20
N GLN A 775 45.33 81.79 22.00
CA GLN A 775 46.66 81.40 22.43
C GLN A 775 47.55 82.64 22.57
N THR A 776 48.48 82.61 23.54
CA THR A 776 49.51 83.62 23.74
C THR A 776 50.88 82.96 23.63
N LEU A 777 51.76 83.52 22.82
CA LEU A 777 53.11 83.04 22.58
C LEU A 777 54.11 84.20 22.70
N GLN A 778 55.37 83.87 22.96
CA GLN A 778 56.46 84.85 23.08
C GLN A 778 57.51 84.61 22.01
N ALA A 779 57.87 85.64 21.27
CA ALA A 779 59.00 85.65 20.35
C ALA A 779 60.24 86.19 21.08
N ASN A 780 61.35 85.43 21.05
CA ASN A 780 62.60 85.74 21.74
C ASN A 780 63.79 85.06 21.03
N ALA A 781 65.01 85.22 21.55
CA ALA A 781 66.19 84.58 20.95
C ALA A 781 66.12 83.04 20.91
N GLY A 782 65.43 82.41 21.86
CA GLY A 782 65.32 80.95 21.96
C GLY A 782 64.53 80.29 20.82
N ASN A 783 63.59 81.02 20.21
CA ASN A 783 62.87 80.57 19.01
C ASN A 783 63.26 81.33 17.74
N GLY A 784 64.39 82.05 17.77
CA GLY A 784 64.86 82.85 16.65
C GLY A 784 63.86 83.92 16.20
N GLY A 785 62.97 84.36 17.10
CA GLY A 785 61.89 85.29 16.80
C GLY A 785 60.70 84.70 16.06
N THR A 786 60.67 83.40 15.76
CA THR A 786 59.55 82.78 15.04
C THR A 786 58.64 82.00 15.97
N ILE A 787 57.34 82.28 15.92
CA ILE A 787 56.29 81.56 16.67
C ILE A 787 55.20 81.10 15.72
N THR A 788 54.69 79.89 15.94
CA THR A 788 53.56 79.33 15.19
C THR A 788 52.45 79.00 16.19
N PHE A 789 51.25 79.49 15.95
CA PHE A 789 50.07 79.21 16.76
C PHE A 789 49.46 77.85 16.39
N ASP A 790 48.64 77.31 17.29
CA ASP A 790 47.85 76.10 17.06
C ASP A 790 46.95 76.30 15.83
N LYS A 791 46.83 75.24 15.01
CA LYS A 791 46.07 75.32 13.76
C LYS A 791 44.60 75.59 14.00
N VAL A 792 44.07 76.60 13.31
CA VAL A 792 42.71 77.10 13.48
C VAL A 792 41.79 76.59 12.38
N VAL A 793 40.50 76.50 12.67
CA VAL A 793 39.50 76.28 11.62
C VAL A 793 39.45 77.50 10.68
N PRO A 794 38.93 77.35 9.45
CA PRO A 794 38.72 78.50 8.60
C PRO A 794 37.80 79.55 9.25
N GLY A 795 38.19 80.82 9.22
CA GLY A 795 37.45 81.89 9.89
C GLY A 795 38.25 83.19 10.09
N ASP A 796 37.66 84.13 10.83
CA ASP A 796 38.21 85.45 11.11
C ASP A 796 38.86 85.54 12.49
N TYR A 797 40.09 86.07 12.52
CA TYR A 797 40.95 86.15 13.70
C TYR A 797 41.65 87.50 13.80
N GLN A 798 42.23 87.78 14.96
CA GLN A 798 43.06 88.95 15.20
C GLN A 798 44.42 88.55 15.77
N LEU A 799 45.50 89.06 15.17
CA LEU A 799 46.84 88.96 15.74
C LEU A 799 47.13 90.23 16.54
N CYS A 800 47.53 90.08 17.80
CA CYS A 800 47.88 91.20 18.65
C CYS A 800 49.29 91.09 19.22
N GLU A 801 50.05 92.18 19.18
CA GLU A 801 51.27 92.38 19.95
C GLU A 801 50.95 93.13 21.25
N GLN A 802 51.46 92.63 22.37
CA GLN A 802 51.13 93.12 23.71
C GLN A 802 52.34 93.76 24.39
N GLY A 803 52.07 94.76 25.24
CA GLY A 803 53.08 95.36 26.12
C GLY A 803 54.12 96.19 25.39
N ILE A 804 53.74 96.83 24.27
CA ILE A 804 54.59 97.79 23.57
C ILE A 804 54.88 98.95 24.53
N LEU A 805 56.16 99.27 24.72
CA LEU A 805 56.61 100.29 25.67
C LEU A 805 56.53 101.70 25.06
N ALA A 806 56.41 102.72 25.91
CA ALA A 806 56.40 104.11 25.47
C ALA A 806 57.63 104.46 24.63
N GLY A 807 57.42 105.15 23.52
CA GLY A 807 58.48 105.54 22.59
C GLY A 807 58.98 104.44 21.66
N TRP A 808 58.50 103.20 21.78
CA TRP A 808 58.79 102.12 20.84
C TRP A 808 57.85 102.14 19.64
N THR A 809 58.32 101.63 18.51
CA THR A 809 57.45 101.34 17.35
C THR A 809 57.16 99.85 17.26
N THR A 810 56.02 99.51 16.64
CA THR A 810 55.73 98.18 16.11
C THR A 810 55.25 98.33 14.66
N SER A 811 55.78 97.52 13.74
CA SER A 811 55.28 97.48 12.37
C SER A 811 53.86 96.91 12.27
N LEU A 812 53.34 96.28 13.34
CA LEU A 812 51.94 95.86 13.39
C LEU A 812 50.99 97.08 13.36
N SER A 813 51.41 98.21 13.93
CA SER A 813 50.60 99.43 13.99
C SER A 813 50.46 100.16 12.65
N SER A 814 51.34 99.87 11.68
CA SER A 814 51.26 100.41 10.33
C SER A 814 50.46 99.52 9.37
N MET A 815 50.02 98.34 9.82
CA MET A 815 49.19 97.46 9.00
C MET A 815 47.78 98.05 8.82
N PRO A 816 47.17 97.92 7.62
CA PRO A 816 45.80 98.37 7.40
C PRO A 816 44.83 97.71 8.40
N GLY A 817 44.00 98.53 9.04
CA GLY A 817 43.04 98.05 10.04
C GLY A 817 43.64 97.75 11.41
N ALA A 818 44.88 98.18 11.69
CA ALA A 818 45.45 98.10 13.03
C ALA A 818 44.64 98.93 14.03
N PHE A 819 44.46 98.41 15.24
CA PHE A 819 43.75 99.07 16.33
C PHE A 819 44.33 98.69 17.69
N SER A 820 44.08 99.52 18.71
CA SER A 820 44.32 99.14 20.11
C SER A 820 43.00 98.71 20.74
N PRO A 821 42.91 97.50 21.35
CA PRO A 821 41.71 97.09 22.08
C PRO A 821 41.55 97.92 23.36
N PRO A 822 40.34 97.99 23.97
CA PRO A 822 40.07 98.84 25.12
C PRO A 822 41.01 98.63 26.32
N ASN A 823 41.34 97.38 26.67
CA ASN A 823 42.33 96.98 27.67
C ASN A 823 42.39 97.86 28.95
N GLY A 824 41.23 98.20 29.52
CA GLY A 824 41.13 99.05 30.71
C GLY A 824 41.68 100.48 30.56
N GLY A 825 41.78 100.98 29.33
CA GLY A 825 42.35 102.28 28.97
C GLY A 825 43.85 102.26 28.67
N ASP A 826 44.49 101.09 28.60
CA ASP A 826 45.92 100.90 28.26
C ASP A 826 46.09 100.59 26.76
N ASN A 827 46.77 101.47 26.02
CA ASN A 827 46.98 101.31 24.58
C ASN A 827 48.32 100.65 24.20
N SER A 828 48.97 99.89 25.10
CA SER A 828 50.20 99.12 24.82
C SER A 828 49.99 97.84 24.02
N THR A 829 48.73 97.51 23.67
CA THR A 829 48.42 96.39 22.78
C THR A 829 47.98 96.92 21.43
N THR A 830 48.54 96.37 20.35
CA THR A 830 48.14 96.65 18.97
C THR A 830 47.69 95.35 18.32
N CYS A 831 46.56 95.36 17.62
CA CYS A 831 45.96 94.21 16.95
C CYS A 831 45.69 94.51 15.48
N VAL A 832 45.72 93.48 14.63
CA VAL A 832 45.24 93.50 13.25
C VAL A 832 44.34 92.29 12.96
N GLY A 833 43.26 92.49 12.21
CA GLY A 833 42.36 91.41 11.78
C GLY A 833 42.82 90.70 10.51
N PHE A 834 42.57 89.40 10.40
CA PHE A 834 42.80 88.60 9.20
C PHE A 834 41.81 87.43 9.09
N SER A 835 41.63 86.91 7.88
CA SER A 835 40.84 85.70 7.61
C SER A 835 41.78 84.55 7.24
N ALA A 836 41.49 83.35 7.74
CA ALA A 836 42.21 82.13 7.43
C ALA A 836 41.31 81.17 6.64
N ALA A 837 41.72 80.78 5.43
CA ALA A 837 41.05 79.78 4.61
C ALA A 837 41.53 78.35 4.94
N ALA A 838 40.81 77.33 4.48
CA ALA A 838 41.16 75.94 4.70
C ALA A 838 42.58 75.62 4.21
N GLY A 839 43.39 75.05 5.10
CA GLY A 839 44.79 74.71 4.83
C GLY A 839 45.73 75.88 4.55
N GLN A 840 45.27 77.14 4.67
CA GLN A 840 46.10 78.31 4.41
C GLN A 840 47.18 78.48 5.49
N SER A 841 48.40 78.83 5.07
CA SER A 841 49.44 79.34 5.97
C SER A 841 49.45 80.87 5.94
N VAL A 842 49.13 81.51 7.05
CA VAL A 842 49.17 82.97 7.23
C VAL A 842 50.43 83.32 8.02
N SER A 843 51.29 84.19 7.48
CA SER A 843 52.53 84.60 8.13
C SER A 843 52.62 86.13 8.24
N PHE A 844 52.98 86.61 9.43
CA PHE A 844 53.16 88.03 9.74
C PHE A 844 54.61 88.32 10.06
N THR A 845 55.22 89.30 9.39
CA THR A 845 56.55 89.81 9.74
C THR A 845 56.42 91.10 10.53
N ILE A 846 56.78 91.07 11.81
CA ILE A 846 56.63 92.19 12.74
C ILE A 846 58.01 92.67 13.18
N ASP A 847 58.25 93.98 13.21
CA ASP A 847 59.48 94.59 13.70
C ASP A 847 59.18 95.63 14.77
N ASN A 848 60.00 95.69 15.83
CA ASN A 848 59.93 96.78 16.79
C ASN A 848 61.25 97.54 16.81
N VAL A 849 61.17 98.87 16.76
CA VAL A 849 62.32 99.76 16.88
C VAL A 849 62.26 100.46 18.25
N PRO A 850 63.37 100.49 19.02
CA PRO A 850 63.42 101.19 20.30
C PRO A 850 63.33 102.73 20.13
N PRO A 851 63.09 103.49 21.21
CA PRO A 851 63.02 104.95 21.16
C PRO A 851 64.32 105.60 20.68
N PRO A 852 64.28 106.81 20.08
CA PRO A 852 63.12 107.70 19.98
C PRO A 852 62.28 107.52 18.70
N GLY A 853 61.07 108.09 18.69
CA GLY A 853 60.20 108.19 17.51
C GLY A 853 59.04 107.20 17.47
N GLY A 854 58.73 106.53 18.58
CA GLY A 854 57.63 105.58 18.66
C GLY A 854 56.33 106.13 19.24
N GLN A 855 55.49 105.21 19.69
CA GLN A 855 54.12 105.45 20.13
C GLN A 855 54.08 106.19 21.49
N ALA A 856 53.13 107.11 21.60
CA ALA A 856 52.72 107.70 22.87
C ALA A 856 51.66 106.81 23.54
N HIS A 857 51.57 106.88 24.87
CA HIS A 857 50.62 106.10 25.65
C HIS A 857 49.72 106.92 26.56
N THR A 858 48.55 106.36 26.84
CA THR A 858 47.47 107.01 27.59
C THR A 858 47.80 107.18 29.07
N ILE A 859 46.99 107.99 29.76
CA ILE A 859 46.96 108.03 31.23
C ILE A 859 46.75 106.63 31.85
N GLY A 860 46.07 105.72 31.15
CA GLY A 860 45.79 104.36 31.61
C GLY A 860 47.05 103.52 31.66
N TYR A 861 47.85 103.56 30.58
CA TYR A 861 49.18 102.93 30.51
C TYR A 861 50.07 103.42 31.66
N TRP A 862 50.33 104.72 31.77
CA TRP A 862 51.25 105.26 32.77
C TRP A 862 50.83 104.91 34.20
N LYS A 863 49.53 104.82 34.48
CA LYS A 863 49.05 104.32 35.77
C LYS A 863 49.27 102.82 35.94
N ASN A 864 49.05 102.01 34.91
CA ASN A 864 49.17 100.56 34.99
C ASN A 864 50.63 100.08 35.09
N TRP A 865 51.59 100.89 34.64
CA TRP A 865 53.01 100.57 34.59
C TRP A 865 53.81 101.40 35.60
N ALA A 866 53.36 101.45 36.86
CA ALA A 866 53.97 102.26 37.92
C ALA A 866 54.23 101.43 39.19
N SER A 867 55.39 101.60 39.82
CA SER A 867 55.82 100.85 41.02
C SER A 867 54.91 101.08 42.23
N CYS A 868 54.42 102.31 42.37
CA CYS A 868 53.61 102.76 43.51
C CYS A 868 52.13 102.42 43.38
N LYS A 869 51.69 101.84 42.26
CA LYS A 869 50.33 101.35 42.11
C LYS A 869 50.28 99.88 42.51
N GLN A 870 49.46 99.56 43.51
CA GLN A 870 49.09 98.18 43.82
C GLN A 870 48.06 97.67 42.80
N SER A 871 48.44 97.51 41.54
CA SER A 871 47.68 96.65 40.61
C SER A 871 48.09 95.20 40.82
N GLY A 872 47.13 94.27 40.76
CA GLY A 872 47.40 92.82 40.87
C GLY A 872 48.23 92.23 39.71
N GLY A 873 48.64 93.04 38.74
CA GLY A 873 49.56 92.67 37.68
C GLY A 873 50.99 93.10 38.05
N LYS A 874 51.96 92.22 37.81
CA LYS A 874 53.40 92.50 37.99
C LYS A 874 53.97 93.24 36.77
N GLN A 875 53.32 94.32 36.32
CA GLN A 875 53.86 95.12 35.21
C GLN A 875 55.19 95.77 35.60
N ALA A 876 56.06 96.01 34.61
CA ALA A 876 57.32 96.73 34.84
C ALA A 876 57.03 98.19 35.25
N PRO A 877 57.84 98.80 36.13
CA PRO A 877 57.64 100.16 36.64
C PRO A 877 58.11 101.22 35.63
N VAL A 878 57.53 101.22 34.42
CA VAL A 878 57.94 102.07 33.29
C VAL A 878 57.72 103.56 33.58
N LEU A 879 56.68 103.92 34.34
CA LEU A 879 56.48 105.28 34.84
C LEU A 879 57.71 105.77 35.60
N ASP A 880 58.16 104.98 36.57
CA ASP A 880 59.29 105.28 37.45
C ASP A 880 60.58 105.43 36.63
N GLN A 881 60.83 104.47 35.73
CA GLN A 881 61.99 104.47 34.85
C GLN A 881 62.00 105.69 33.95
N THR A 882 60.84 106.09 33.43
CA THR A 882 60.70 107.29 32.59
C THR A 882 60.92 108.58 33.40
N MET A 883 60.46 108.63 34.65
CA MET A 883 60.74 109.76 35.54
C MET A 883 62.23 109.84 35.87
N ALA A 884 62.91 108.71 36.06
CA ALA A 884 64.36 108.65 36.25
C ALA A 884 65.13 109.11 35.00
N LEU A 885 64.64 108.79 33.80
CA LEU A 885 65.20 109.29 32.53
C LEU A 885 65.06 110.82 32.37
N ALA A 886 64.09 111.45 33.03
CA ALA A 886 63.88 112.90 32.98
C ALA A 886 64.78 113.70 33.96
N GLU A 887 65.53 113.04 34.85
CA GLU A 887 66.44 113.70 35.78
C GLU A 887 67.67 114.32 35.05
N PRO A 888 68.26 115.43 35.57
CA PRO A 888 67.97 116.08 36.85
C PRO A 888 66.81 117.09 36.80
N THR A 889 66.13 117.24 35.66
CA THR A 889 65.06 118.25 35.49
C THR A 889 63.74 117.78 36.09
N GLY A 890 63.41 116.49 35.90
CA GLY A 890 62.13 115.91 36.29
C GLY A 890 61.00 116.21 35.30
N ILE A 891 59.82 115.65 35.56
CA ILE A 891 58.63 115.84 34.73
C ILE A 891 57.93 117.13 35.14
N GLN A 892 57.82 118.10 34.23
CA GLN A 892 57.26 119.41 34.55
C GLN A 892 55.75 119.37 34.81
N VAL A 893 55.34 119.97 35.92
CA VAL A 893 53.93 120.27 36.22
C VAL A 893 53.87 121.68 36.81
N ASN A 894 53.53 122.67 36.00
CA ASN A 894 53.58 124.08 36.42
C ASN A 894 55.02 124.52 36.76
N SER A 895 55.23 125.03 37.98
CA SER A 895 56.46 125.60 38.52
C SER A 895 57.19 124.61 39.42
N PHE A 896 56.72 123.37 39.50
CA PHE A 896 57.38 122.26 40.19
C PHE A 896 57.56 121.08 39.22
N TYR A 897 58.40 120.15 39.60
CA TYR A 897 58.73 118.96 38.82
C TYR A 897 58.47 117.72 39.66
N LEU A 898 58.03 116.64 39.00
CA LEU A 898 57.93 115.32 39.60
C LEU A 898 59.25 114.58 39.35
N HIS A 899 59.88 114.14 40.43
CA HIS A 899 61.24 113.58 40.37
C HIS A 899 61.29 112.05 40.38
N GLY A 900 62.20 111.50 39.59
CA GLY A 900 62.63 110.11 39.58
C GLY A 900 63.83 109.85 40.48
N ASP A 901 64.37 108.63 40.43
CA ASP A 901 65.62 108.25 41.10
C ASP A 901 66.56 107.58 40.09
N VAL A 902 67.67 108.23 39.74
CA VAL A 902 68.65 107.70 38.78
C VAL A 902 69.42 106.49 39.35
N ALA A 903 69.56 106.40 40.68
CA ALA A 903 70.22 105.27 41.34
C ALA A 903 69.29 104.05 41.46
N ASN A 904 67.99 104.28 41.62
CA ASN A 904 66.96 103.24 41.65
C ASN A 904 65.82 103.54 40.66
N PRO A 905 66.03 103.35 39.34
CA PRO A 905 65.06 103.76 38.32
C PRO A 905 63.67 103.13 38.45
N ASP A 906 63.56 102.00 39.14
CA ASP A 906 62.31 101.26 39.32
C ASP A 906 61.42 101.78 40.47
N VAL A 907 61.90 102.74 41.28
CA VAL A 907 61.18 103.24 42.46
C VAL A 907 61.31 104.77 42.55
N ALA A 908 60.49 105.49 41.81
CA ALA A 908 60.55 106.95 41.79
C ALA A 908 59.96 107.56 43.09
N PRO A 909 60.64 108.54 43.72
CA PRO A 909 60.18 109.17 44.97
C PRO A 909 58.83 109.88 44.81
N ASP A 910 58.55 110.45 43.62
CA ASP A 910 57.28 111.11 43.30
C ASP A 910 56.29 110.23 42.53
N CYS A 911 56.50 108.90 42.43
CA CYS A 911 55.59 107.99 41.72
C CYS A 911 54.13 108.17 42.17
N SER A 912 53.88 108.20 43.48
CA SER A 912 52.51 108.31 44.03
C SER A 912 51.83 109.64 43.66
N LYS A 913 52.63 110.72 43.55
CA LYS A 913 52.18 112.04 43.10
C LYS A 913 51.85 112.04 41.61
N ALA A 914 52.71 111.44 40.78
CA ALA A 914 52.48 111.27 39.35
C ALA A 914 51.20 110.46 39.07
N VAL A 915 51.04 109.29 39.73
CA VAL A 915 49.84 108.46 39.62
C VAL A 915 48.59 109.20 40.08
N SER A 916 48.68 110.02 41.15
CA SER A 916 47.55 110.84 41.63
C SER A 916 47.10 111.86 40.58
N LEU A 917 48.03 112.56 39.94
CA LEU A 917 47.71 113.53 38.88
C LEU A 917 47.17 112.84 37.63
N LEU A 918 47.78 111.74 37.17
CA LEU A 918 47.27 110.93 36.06
C LEU A 918 45.87 110.38 36.36
N ASN A 919 45.57 110.10 37.64
CA ASN A 919 44.24 109.74 38.10
C ASN A 919 43.29 110.94 38.23
N LYS A 920 43.67 112.15 37.83
CA LYS A 920 42.88 113.38 37.98
C LYS A 920 42.50 113.64 39.44
N SER A 921 43.41 113.37 40.37
CA SER A 921 43.21 113.56 41.81
C SER A 921 44.25 114.51 42.39
N THR A 922 43.94 115.08 43.56
CA THR A 922 44.94 115.78 44.38
C THR A 922 46.01 114.79 44.88
N PHE A 923 47.18 115.28 45.30
CA PHE A 923 48.19 114.45 45.96
C PHE A 923 47.71 113.77 47.25
N SER A 924 46.66 114.30 47.88
CA SER A 924 45.97 113.68 49.02
C SER A 924 44.90 112.65 48.62
N GLY A 925 44.72 112.38 47.32
CA GLY A 925 43.80 111.35 46.80
C GLY A 925 42.39 111.82 46.45
N THR A 926 42.05 113.11 46.61
CA THR A 926 40.70 113.62 46.29
C THR A 926 40.49 113.70 44.78
N LYS A 927 39.49 113.01 44.24
CA LYS A 927 39.18 113.02 42.79
C LYS A 927 38.68 114.40 42.33
N LYS A 928 39.26 114.90 41.25
CA LYS A 928 38.98 116.20 40.61
C LYS A 928 38.75 116.05 39.10
N ALA A 929 38.16 114.94 38.67
CA ALA A 929 37.98 114.61 37.24
C ALA A 929 37.22 115.67 36.44
N SER A 930 36.22 116.33 37.05
CA SER A 930 35.41 117.37 36.41
C SER A 930 36.04 118.76 36.48
N ASP A 931 37.16 118.91 37.20
CA ASP A 931 37.88 120.17 37.28
C ASP A 931 38.75 120.36 36.02
N PRO A 932 38.63 121.50 35.32
CA PRO A 932 39.32 121.71 34.05
C PRO A 932 40.85 121.71 34.17
N LEU A 933 41.41 122.20 35.29
CA LEU A 933 42.86 122.25 35.48
C LEU A 933 43.42 120.88 35.89
N PHE A 934 42.75 120.14 36.77
CA PHE A 934 43.18 118.75 37.10
C PHE A 934 43.03 117.80 35.92
N ASN A 935 41.98 117.95 35.10
CA ASN A 935 41.81 117.14 33.89
C ASN A 935 42.92 117.43 32.85
N MET A 936 43.26 118.71 32.65
CA MET A 936 44.36 119.11 31.77
C MET A 936 45.71 118.65 32.32
N ALA A 937 45.97 118.82 33.62
CA ALA A 937 47.22 118.41 34.27
C ALA A 937 47.48 116.91 34.11
N ALA A 938 46.44 116.07 34.21
CA ALA A 938 46.59 114.63 33.98
C ALA A 938 47.09 114.31 32.56
N GLN A 939 46.53 114.98 31.55
CA GLN A 939 46.92 114.78 30.15
C GLN A 939 48.29 115.38 29.84
N LEU A 940 48.63 116.49 30.48
CA LEU A 940 49.95 117.11 30.44
C LEU A 940 51.02 116.18 31.00
N VAL A 941 50.81 115.62 32.20
CA VAL A 941 51.77 114.68 32.81
C VAL A 941 52.00 113.47 31.91
N ALA A 942 50.95 112.89 31.32
CA ALA A 942 51.11 111.79 30.37
C ALA A 942 51.87 112.22 29.10
N ALA A 943 51.62 113.42 28.57
CA ALA A 943 52.32 113.92 27.39
C ALA A 943 53.81 114.18 27.66
N GLU A 944 54.14 114.75 28.82
CA GLU A 944 55.52 114.96 29.28
C GLU A 944 56.25 113.63 29.49
N LEU A 945 55.59 112.63 30.09
CA LEU A 945 56.13 111.28 30.23
C LEU A 945 56.37 110.62 28.86
N ASN A 946 55.44 110.79 27.91
CA ASN A 946 55.63 110.31 26.54
C ASN A 946 56.82 110.97 25.86
N TYR A 947 57.01 112.29 26.03
CA TYR A 947 58.19 113.00 25.51
C TYR A 947 59.48 112.48 26.15
N ALA A 948 59.50 112.29 27.47
CA ALA A 948 60.63 111.76 28.21
C ALA A 948 60.98 110.32 27.79
N ALA A 949 59.98 109.49 27.47
CA ALA A 949 60.15 108.13 26.96
C ALA A 949 60.59 108.07 25.49
N GLY A 950 60.73 109.21 24.82
CA GLY A 950 61.15 109.28 23.41
C GLY A 950 60.02 108.98 22.42
N ALA A 951 58.76 109.18 22.79
CA ALA A 951 57.66 109.16 21.82
C ALA A 951 57.80 110.28 20.78
N THR A 952 57.16 110.10 19.63
CA THR A 952 57.19 111.07 18.53
C THR A 952 56.70 112.44 18.99
N THR A 953 57.50 113.49 18.77
CA THR A 953 57.12 114.86 19.11
C THR A 953 56.55 115.61 17.91
N CYS A 954 55.70 116.61 18.15
CA CYS A 954 55.20 117.49 17.09
C CYS A 954 54.86 118.87 17.63
N ALA A 955 55.04 119.90 16.79
CA ALA A 955 55.00 121.30 17.20
C ALA A 955 53.71 121.69 17.94
N LYS A 956 52.55 121.21 17.48
CA LYS A 956 51.25 121.50 18.12
C LYS A 956 51.09 120.93 19.52
N VAL A 957 51.69 119.77 19.78
CA VAL A 957 51.68 119.17 21.12
C VAL A 957 52.68 119.91 22.02
N SER A 958 53.85 120.28 21.50
CA SER A 958 54.82 121.09 22.25
C SER A 958 54.24 122.46 22.62
N GLU A 959 53.53 123.13 21.71
CA GLU A 959 52.77 124.37 21.98
C GLU A 959 51.71 124.16 23.07
N ALA A 960 50.98 123.03 23.02
CA ALA A 960 49.96 122.70 24.01
C ALA A 960 50.55 122.41 25.40
N ILE A 961 51.71 121.74 25.48
CA ILE A 961 52.46 121.50 26.72
C ILE A 961 52.86 122.85 27.36
N VAL A 962 53.46 123.74 26.58
CA VAL A 962 53.87 125.08 27.05
C VAL A 962 52.65 125.89 27.52
N ALA A 963 51.57 125.90 26.75
CA ALA A 963 50.35 126.62 27.11
C ALA A 963 49.66 126.04 28.36
N ALA A 964 49.67 124.72 28.53
CA ALA A 964 49.12 124.05 29.71
C ALA A 964 49.94 124.40 30.97
N ASN A 965 51.27 124.33 30.88
CA ASN A 965 52.15 124.73 31.98
C ASN A 965 51.94 126.21 32.36
N ALA A 966 51.90 127.12 31.37
CA ALA A 966 51.65 128.55 31.62
C ALA A 966 50.29 128.80 32.29
N LEU A 967 49.25 128.05 31.89
CA LEU A 967 47.92 128.16 32.50
C LEU A 967 47.91 127.65 33.95
N LEU A 968 48.63 126.56 34.25
CA LEU A 968 48.79 126.09 35.62
C LEU A 968 49.59 127.09 36.48
N THR A 969 50.57 127.79 35.91
CA THR A 969 51.32 128.87 36.59
C THR A 969 50.45 130.05 36.94
N LYS A 970 49.58 130.48 36.02
CA LYS A 970 48.63 131.58 36.24
C LYS A 970 47.77 131.36 37.50
N TYR A 971 47.40 130.12 37.79
CA TYR A 971 46.56 129.75 38.94
C TYR A 971 47.35 129.16 40.12
N GLN A 972 48.70 129.21 40.10
CA GLN A 972 49.55 128.69 41.16
C GLN A 972 49.21 127.23 41.56
N PHE A 973 49.04 126.35 40.56
CA PHE A 973 48.69 124.95 40.79
C PHE A 973 49.78 124.20 41.57
N THR A 974 49.39 123.49 42.65
CA THR A 974 50.33 122.79 43.56
C THR A 974 50.15 121.27 43.59
N GLY A 975 49.21 120.72 42.83
CA GLY A 975 48.78 119.33 42.94
C GLY A 975 47.88 119.02 44.15
N TYR A 976 47.84 119.88 45.17
CA TYR A 976 46.79 119.85 46.23
C TYR A 976 45.58 120.72 45.86
N GLY A 977 45.82 121.77 45.08
CA GLY A 977 44.81 122.75 44.63
C GLY A 977 45.44 123.85 43.78
N TYR A 978 44.75 124.97 43.67
CA TYR A 978 45.18 126.18 42.96
C TYR A 978 44.51 127.41 43.60
N THR A 979 45.04 128.61 43.33
CA THR A 979 44.53 129.87 43.91
C THR A 979 43.59 130.59 42.94
N GLY A 980 42.55 131.24 43.48
CA GLY A 980 41.57 131.98 42.68
C GLY A 980 40.51 131.12 42.00
N LYS A 981 39.49 131.77 41.43
CA LYS A 981 38.44 131.13 40.63
C LYS A 981 38.86 131.08 39.17
N VAL A 982 38.85 129.89 38.57
CA VAL A 982 39.16 129.73 37.14
C VAL A 982 38.11 130.45 36.30
N SER A 983 38.55 131.35 35.42
CA SER A 983 37.67 132.09 34.50
C SER A 983 37.03 131.14 33.48
N ALA A 984 35.86 131.50 32.93
CA ALA A 984 35.19 130.67 31.92
C ALA A 984 36.07 130.47 30.66
N THR A 985 36.80 131.51 30.25
CA THR A 985 37.75 131.48 29.14
C THR A 985 38.89 130.51 29.40
N ASP A 986 39.52 130.58 30.58
CA ASP A 986 40.62 129.69 30.94
C ASP A 986 40.14 128.24 31.14
N ALA A 987 38.93 128.03 31.66
CA ALA A 987 38.34 126.70 31.75
C ALA A 987 38.08 126.10 30.36
N SER A 988 37.69 126.91 29.37
CA SER A 988 37.54 126.48 27.98
C SER A 988 38.89 126.15 27.34
N LEU A 989 39.91 126.99 27.56
CA LEU A 989 41.28 126.75 27.10
C LEU A 989 41.84 125.46 27.70
N ALA A 990 41.68 125.25 29.01
CA ALA A 990 42.14 124.04 29.70
C ALA A 990 41.49 122.76 29.12
N ARG A 991 40.19 122.79 28.79
CA ARG A 991 39.52 121.66 28.13
C ARG A 991 40.08 121.42 26.72
N SER A 992 40.30 122.47 25.93
CA SER A 992 40.87 122.36 24.58
C SER A 992 42.29 121.78 24.61
N LEU A 993 43.13 122.23 25.56
CA LEU A 993 44.49 121.71 25.75
C LEU A 993 44.44 120.25 26.22
N ALA A 994 43.57 119.92 27.18
CA ALA A 994 43.37 118.55 27.63
C ALA A 994 42.98 117.61 26.47
N THR A 995 42.07 118.03 25.57
CA THR A 995 41.70 117.23 24.39
C THR A 995 42.86 117.03 23.44
N ARG A 996 43.67 118.06 23.14
CA ARG A 996 44.82 117.90 22.24
C ARG A 996 45.88 116.96 22.83
N LEU A 997 46.17 117.10 24.12
CA LEU A 997 47.11 116.22 24.83
C LEU A 997 46.57 114.79 24.95
N ASP A 998 45.27 114.61 25.18
CA ASP A 998 44.62 113.28 25.16
C ASP A 998 44.72 112.62 23.79
N ASN A 999 44.43 113.35 22.71
CA ASN A 999 44.59 112.85 21.35
C ASN A 999 46.03 112.40 21.08
N TYR A 1000 47.02 113.13 21.59
CA TYR A 1000 48.43 112.78 21.47
C TYR A 1000 48.74 111.48 22.22
N ASN A 1001 48.30 111.38 23.47
CA ASN A 1001 48.49 110.22 24.32
C ASN A 1001 47.80 108.95 23.76
N ASN A 1002 46.80 109.12 22.87
CA ASN A 1002 46.11 108.03 22.16
C ASN A 1002 46.66 107.78 20.74
N ASN A 1003 47.80 108.37 20.36
CA ASN A 1003 48.38 108.30 19.00
C ASN A 1003 47.44 108.77 17.87
N LEU A 1004 46.48 109.66 18.17
CA LEU A 1004 45.57 110.17 17.14
C LEU A 1004 46.28 111.24 16.29
N PRO A 1005 46.27 111.12 14.95
CA PRO A 1005 46.92 112.11 14.07
C PRO A 1005 46.45 113.55 14.32
N SER A 1006 45.19 113.72 14.73
CA SER A 1006 44.59 115.03 15.05
C SER A 1006 45.33 115.83 16.13
N ALA A 1007 46.17 115.21 16.97
CA ALA A 1007 46.98 115.94 17.94
C ALA A 1007 48.09 116.78 17.30
N CYS A 1008 48.58 116.40 16.12
CA CYS A 1008 49.67 117.06 15.42
C CYS A 1008 49.21 117.92 14.25
N LEU A 1009 47.91 117.91 13.93
CA LEU A 1009 47.27 118.73 12.90
C LEU A 1009 46.80 120.09 13.42
#